data_AF-A0A5A8DCQ8-F1
#
_entry.id   AF-A0A5A8DCQ8-F1
#
_cell.length_a   1.000
_cell.length_b   1.000
_cell.length_c   1.000
_cell.angle_alpha   90.00
_cell.angle_beta   90.00
_cell.angle_gamma   90.00
#
_symmetry.space_group_name_H-M   'P 1'
#
loop_
_entity.id
_entity.type
_entity.pdbx_description
1 polymer ?
#
loop_
_entity_poly.entity_id
_entity_poly.type
_entity_poly.pdbx_seq_one_letter_code
_entity_poly.pdbx_strand_id
1 'polypeptide(L)'
;MELNGTVSVDGQSGRAYTSGSGSASGGGAGGSLLVVASRLSGTGTLSADGGAGADGHGSDDSNGGSGGRIAIHAYETSRGVSFTGAVRARAGAAYGSWGAQAAAGTVYWCDGRASESEAALEGEANVHRCGVRRLELDNSDRVRTPYFTQLQLPAWRRLVEVDELHLGSGVQLAVPGPPVFDPVAMPLNRTAVVLGNVTGVGSGTSALHALAGTTVSLAGLRPGVRRVSENGEWVRQSQEQRVVSMTVEEHARLVLPQSLILRSVALTVRGDVFGARSLWMHEGSSSELGSSGAMRILARATRDADPSSSLETDDAALGPPFKAPIVTWQTWACAAELPACPHPGQRLAGSSADDRGRFAFGSLRVLDDATLTVAGGVRSVVASELDVLHSAAVTVQGPETGQLRIEARDALRLGPGAAIRADGAGYGPDARHPSCSDGGARNGGLHGGGPAGQSCGDYEWPVLAGPGGSSGQHAGGAGGGSVTLVCNATESSVMELNGTVSVDGQSGRAYTSGSGSASGGGAGGSLLVVASRLSGTGTLSADGGAGADGHGSDDSNGGSGGRIAIHAYETSRGVSFTGAVRARAGAAYGSWGAQAAAGTVYWCDGRASESEAALEGEANVHRCEGPQTGQLRIEARDALRLGPGAAIRADGAGYGPDARHPSCSDGGARNGGLHGGGPAGQSCGDYEWPVLAGPGGSSGQHAGGAGGGSVTLVCNATESSVMELNGTVSVDGQSGRAYTSEYGTASAGGAGGSLLVVASRLSGTGTLSADGGAGADGHGSDDSNGGSGGRIAIHAHETSRGVSFTGAVRARAGAAYGSWGAQAAAGTVYCCRWPKAAAAS
;
A
#
# COMPACT_ATOMS: atom_id res chain seq x y z
N MET A 1 -36.09 36.91 -32.11
CA MET A 1 -34.92 36.91 -32.99
C MET A 1 -34.91 35.57 -33.72
N GLU A 2 -34.95 35.59 -35.04
CA GLU A 2 -34.80 34.38 -35.86
C GLU A 2 -33.42 34.40 -36.52
N LEU A 3 -32.59 33.39 -36.23
CA LEU A 3 -31.20 33.32 -36.68
C LEU A 3 -30.97 32.05 -37.50
N ASN A 4 -30.93 32.22 -38.82
CA ASN A 4 -30.70 31.14 -39.79
C ASN A 4 -29.33 31.25 -40.49
N GLY A 5 -28.59 32.35 -40.26
CA GLY A 5 -27.24 32.59 -40.80
C GLY A 5 -26.13 32.35 -39.78
N THR A 6 -24.89 32.71 -40.13
CA THR A 6 -23.74 32.58 -39.23
C THR A 6 -23.38 33.93 -38.60
N VAL A 7 -23.24 33.95 -37.28
CA VAL A 7 -22.60 35.04 -36.52
C VAL A 7 -21.33 34.46 -35.91
N SER A 8 -20.19 34.98 -36.32
CA SER A 8 -18.87 34.50 -35.90
C SER A 8 -18.03 35.66 -35.37
N VAL A 9 -17.40 35.41 -34.22
CA VAL A 9 -16.32 36.22 -33.65
C VAL A 9 -15.06 35.36 -33.52
N ASP A 10 -14.83 34.46 -34.48
CA ASP A 10 -13.73 33.51 -34.45
C ASP A 10 -12.37 34.21 -34.56
N GLY A 11 -11.37 33.65 -33.89
CA GLY A 11 -9.98 34.07 -34.00
C GLY A 11 -9.40 33.75 -35.37
N GLN A 12 -8.53 34.63 -35.88
CA GLN A 12 -7.83 34.37 -37.15
C GLN A 12 -6.80 33.26 -36.97
N SER A 13 -6.66 32.39 -37.97
CA SER A 13 -5.60 31.38 -37.95
C SER A 13 -4.23 32.02 -38.14
N GLY A 14 -3.22 31.38 -37.55
CA GLY A 14 -1.83 31.68 -37.76
C GLY A 14 -1.44 31.62 -39.23
N ARG A 15 -0.37 32.32 -39.60
CA ARG A 15 0.20 32.27 -40.95
C ARG A 15 1.44 31.39 -40.93
N ALA A 16 1.47 30.43 -41.85
CA ALA A 16 2.61 29.56 -42.04
C ALA A 16 3.82 30.37 -42.56
N TYR A 17 5.02 29.96 -42.14
CA TYR A 17 6.25 30.56 -42.62
C TYR A 17 6.90 29.64 -43.68
N THR A 18 6.64 29.91 -44.96
CA THR A 18 6.97 28.97 -46.05
C THR A 18 8.32 29.23 -46.75
N SER A 19 9.13 30.19 -46.30
CA SER A 19 10.43 30.50 -46.92
C SER A 19 11.48 31.00 -45.92
N GLY A 20 12.43 30.14 -45.55
CA GLY A 20 13.53 30.45 -44.61
C GLY A 20 13.39 29.77 -43.24
N SER A 21 14.33 30.01 -42.32
CA SER A 21 14.26 29.56 -40.92
C SER A 21 13.53 30.60 -40.07
N GLY A 22 12.25 30.38 -39.77
CA GLY A 22 11.44 31.31 -38.96
C GLY A 22 10.24 30.65 -38.30
N SER A 23 9.79 31.26 -37.20
CA SER A 23 8.65 30.79 -36.40
C SER A 23 7.31 31.17 -37.02
N ALA A 24 6.32 30.28 -36.91
CA ALA A 24 4.96 30.56 -37.32
C ALA A 24 4.24 31.49 -36.34
N SER A 25 3.27 32.28 -36.83
CA SER A 25 2.41 33.06 -35.94
C SER A 25 1.30 32.18 -35.35
N GLY A 26 1.00 32.35 -34.06
CA GLY A 26 -0.07 31.62 -33.38
C GLY A 26 -1.46 32.02 -33.86
N GLY A 27 -2.43 31.15 -33.62
CA GLY A 27 -3.84 31.45 -33.85
C GLY A 27 -4.38 32.48 -32.85
N GLY A 28 -5.23 33.39 -33.32
CA GLY A 28 -5.93 34.36 -32.49
C GLY A 28 -7.00 33.72 -31.60
N ALA A 29 -7.27 34.30 -30.44
CA ALA A 29 -8.36 33.84 -29.57
C ALA A 29 -9.74 34.17 -30.16
N GLY A 30 -10.73 33.33 -29.86
CA GLY A 30 -12.13 33.62 -30.13
C GLY A 30 -12.63 34.81 -29.30
N GLY A 31 -13.51 35.62 -29.90
CA GLY A 31 -14.08 36.81 -29.29
C GLY A 31 -15.20 36.53 -28.28
N SER A 32 -15.95 37.58 -27.92
CA SER A 32 -17.13 37.46 -27.06
C SER A 32 -18.40 37.81 -27.82
N LEU A 33 -19.44 36.99 -27.68
CA LEU A 33 -20.74 37.18 -28.30
C LEU A 33 -21.83 37.16 -27.23
N LEU A 34 -22.65 38.21 -27.18
CA LEU A 34 -23.83 38.29 -26.33
C LEU A 34 -25.09 38.37 -27.19
N VAL A 35 -26.00 37.43 -26.98
CA VAL A 35 -27.33 37.42 -27.61
C VAL A 35 -28.37 37.67 -26.53
N VAL A 36 -29.17 38.72 -26.67
CA VAL A 36 -30.30 39.01 -25.77
C VAL A 36 -31.58 39.08 -26.58
N ALA A 37 -32.53 38.19 -26.30
CA ALA A 37 -33.80 38.13 -27.00
C ALA A 37 -34.93 37.65 -26.09
N SER A 38 -36.13 38.20 -26.28
CA SER A 38 -37.33 37.67 -25.61
C SER A 38 -37.68 36.25 -26.10
N ARG A 39 -37.33 35.94 -27.35
CA ARG A 39 -37.47 34.63 -27.99
C ARG A 39 -36.37 34.46 -29.03
N LEU A 40 -35.70 33.32 -29.04
CA LEU A 40 -34.65 32.97 -29.98
C LEU A 40 -35.05 31.68 -30.72
N SER A 41 -35.05 31.72 -32.04
CA SER A 41 -35.39 30.60 -32.92
C SER A 41 -34.48 30.56 -34.13
N GLY A 42 -34.42 29.43 -34.84
CA GLY A 42 -33.68 29.28 -36.09
C GLY A 42 -32.64 28.15 -36.04
N THR A 43 -31.91 28.00 -37.15
CA THR A 43 -30.99 26.87 -37.41
C THR A 43 -29.56 27.30 -37.71
N GLY A 44 -29.24 28.59 -37.60
CA GLY A 44 -27.94 29.15 -37.97
C GLY A 44 -26.80 28.80 -37.00
N THR A 45 -25.68 29.51 -37.11
CA THR A 45 -24.46 29.21 -36.33
C THR A 45 -24.03 30.41 -35.51
N LEU A 46 -23.77 30.21 -34.22
CA LEU A 46 -23.09 31.17 -33.34
C LEU A 46 -21.70 30.62 -33.02
N SER A 47 -20.66 31.39 -33.31
CA SER A 47 -19.28 30.90 -33.24
C SER A 47 -18.35 31.90 -32.58
N ALA A 48 -17.51 31.40 -31.67
CA ALA A 48 -16.43 32.12 -31.03
C ALA A 48 -15.21 31.20 -30.87
N ASP A 49 -14.85 30.48 -31.92
CA ASP A 49 -13.74 29.53 -31.92
C ASP A 49 -12.39 30.27 -32.01
N GLY A 50 -11.35 29.69 -31.41
CA GLY A 50 -9.98 30.14 -31.62
C GLY A 50 -9.46 29.79 -33.02
N GLY A 51 -8.59 30.64 -33.56
CA GLY A 51 -7.91 30.39 -34.82
C GLY A 51 -6.89 29.26 -34.71
N ALA A 52 -6.67 28.50 -35.78
CA ALA A 52 -5.67 27.43 -35.79
C ALA A 52 -4.24 28.00 -35.73
N GLY A 53 -3.31 27.21 -35.21
CA GLY A 53 -1.87 27.42 -35.36
C GLY A 53 -1.41 27.14 -36.80
N ALA A 54 -0.12 27.29 -37.05
CA ALA A 54 0.46 27.18 -38.37
C ALA A 54 1.86 26.56 -38.36
N ASP A 55 2.27 26.09 -39.54
CA ASP A 55 3.57 25.44 -39.82
C ASP A 55 4.74 26.41 -39.74
N GLY A 56 5.74 26.06 -38.92
CA GLY A 56 7.00 26.77 -38.80
C GLY A 56 8.18 25.95 -39.34
N HIS A 57 9.35 26.57 -39.48
CA HIS A 57 10.51 25.81 -39.95
C HIS A 57 11.06 24.89 -38.83
N GLY A 58 11.10 23.58 -39.07
CA GLY A 58 11.68 22.62 -38.11
C GLY A 58 10.75 22.33 -36.95
N SER A 59 11.04 22.89 -35.76
CA SER A 59 10.22 22.73 -34.54
C SER A 59 9.45 23.99 -34.14
N ASP A 60 9.51 25.04 -34.96
CA ASP A 60 8.98 26.38 -34.62
C ASP A 60 7.50 26.57 -35.01
N ASP A 61 6.73 25.48 -34.91
CA ASP A 61 5.28 25.46 -35.11
C ASP A 61 4.55 26.33 -34.08
N SER A 62 3.38 26.83 -34.45
CA SER A 62 2.55 27.64 -33.57
C SER A 62 1.31 26.91 -33.06
N ASN A 63 0.87 27.29 -31.87
CA ASN A 63 -0.35 26.78 -31.25
C ASN A 63 -1.59 27.54 -31.75
N GLY A 64 -2.75 26.89 -31.67
CA GLY A 64 -4.04 27.54 -31.88
C GLY A 64 -4.42 28.47 -30.72
N GLY A 65 -5.30 29.44 -31.00
CA GLY A 65 -5.83 30.36 -29.99
C GLY A 65 -6.90 29.73 -29.10
N SER A 66 -7.18 30.32 -27.94
CA SER A 66 -8.26 29.82 -27.06
C SER A 66 -9.65 30.06 -27.66
N GLY A 67 -10.62 29.26 -27.24
CA GLY A 67 -12.03 29.56 -27.52
C GLY A 67 -12.50 30.83 -26.80
N GLY A 68 -13.53 31.45 -27.34
CA GLY A 68 -14.13 32.69 -26.87
C GLY A 68 -15.26 32.48 -25.87
N ARG A 69 -16.16 33.46 -25.74
CA ARG A 69 -17.31 33.38 -24.80
C ARG A 69 -18.60 33.71 -25.52
N ILE A 70 -19.58 32.83 -25.44
CA ILE A 70 -20.93 33.07 -25.95
C ILE A 70 -21.89 33.08 -24.76
N ALA A 71 -22.69 34.13 -24.62
CA ALA A 71 -23.76 34.21 -23.63
C ALA A 71 -25.08 34.48 -24.34
N ILE A 72 -26.09 33.66 -24.07
CA ILE A 72 -27.41 33.71 -24.68
C ILE A 72 -28.44 33.91 -23.59
N HIS A 73 -29.11 35.05 -23.61
CA HIS A 73 -30.24 35.39 -22.75
C HIS A 73 -31.52 35.29 -23.56
N ALA A 74 -32.23 34.16 -23.41
CA ALA A 74 -33.43 33.84 -24.14
C ALA A 74 -34.61 33.63 -23.17
N TYR A 75 -35.42 34.67 -22.98
CA TYR A 75 -36.46 34.72 -21.94
C TYR A 75 -37.79 34.03 -22.33
N GLU A 76 -37.73 32.94 -23.10
CA GLU A 76 -38.92 32.27 -23.64
C GLU A 76 -39.72 31.58 -22.51
N THR A 77 -41.01 31.90 -22.35
CA THR A 77 -41.75 31.66 -21.09
C THR A 77 -42.34 30.26 -20.92
N SER A 78 -42.25 29.37 -21.90
CA SER A 78 -43.03 28.10 -21.84
C SER A 78 -42.51 26.86 -22.57
N ARG A 79 -41.47 26.90 -23.42
CA ARG A 79 -41.02 25.70 -24.18
C ARG A 79 -39.50 25.49 -24.34
N GLY A 80 -38.67 26.19 -23.57
CA GLY A 80 -37.22 26.21 -23.83
C GLY A 80 -36.90 26.98 -25.11
N VAL A 81 -35.61 27.22 -25.37
CA VAL A 81 -35.15 27.97 -26.54
C VAL A 81 -35.44 27.17 -27.81
N SER A 82 -36.20 27.75 -28.74
CA SER A 82 -36.56 27.12 -30.03
C SER A 82 -35.45 27.18 -31.10
N PHE A 83 -34.23 27.53 -30.71
CA PHE A 83 -33.06 27.53 -31.58
C PHE A 83 -32.44 26.13 -31.62
N THR A 84 -32.28 25.58 -32.82
CA THR A 84 -31.67 24.26 -33.06
C THR A 84 -30.39 24.36 -33.86
N GLY A 85 -29.86 25.57 -34.01
CA GLY A 85 -28.60 25.82 -34.68
C GLY A 85 -27.37 25.47 -33.84
N ALA A 86 -26.18 25.60 -34.42
CA ALA A 86 -24.93 25.25 -33.76
C ALA A 86 -24.37 26.42 -32.94
N VAL A 87 -23.97 26.16 -31.69
CA VAL A 87 -23.24 27.13 -30.85
C VAL A 87 -21.89 26.53 -30.46
N ARG A 88 -20.79 27.22 -30.78
CA ARG A 88 -19.43 26.71 -30.54
C ARG A 88 -18.46 27.80 -30.07
N ALA A 89 -17.62 27.44 -29.11
CA ALA A 89 -16.53 28.27 -28.60
C ALA A 89 -15.31 27.38 -28.31
N ARG A 90 -14.74 26.75 -29.34
CA ARG A 90 -13.67 25.74 -29.23
C ARG A 90 -12.29 26.40 -29.29
N ALA A 91 -11.27 25.75 -28.74
CA ALA A 91 -9.89 26.15 -28.97
C ALA A 91 -9.50 25.92 -30.43
N GLY A 92 -8.63 26.74 -31.01
CA GLY A 92 -8.03 26.49 -32.32
C GLY A 92 -7.17 25.22 -32.34
N ALA A 93 -7.06 24.59 -33.50
CA ALA A 93 -6.16 23.45 -33.70
C ALA A 93 -4.70 23.87 -33.52
N ALA A 94 -3.90 23.15 -32.74
CA ALA A 94 -2.44 23.31 -32.78
C ALA A 94 -1.88 22.70 -34.09
N TYR A 95 -0.77 23.24 -34.58
CA TYR A 95 -0.05 22.63 -35.70
C TYR A 95 1.00 21.63 -35.17
N GLY A 96 1.09 20.46 -35.81
CA GLY A 96 1.98 19.37 -35.37
C GLY A 96 1.48 18.59 -34.14
N SER A 97 2.23 17.55 -33.74
CA SER A 97 1.90 16.65 -32.62
C SER A 97 2.55 17.02 -31.28
N TRP A 98 3.35 18.10 -31.25
CA TRP A 98 4.25 18.43 -30.15
C TRP A 98 3.78 19.61 -29.27
N GLY A 99 2.84 20.43 -29.76
CA GLY A 99 2.35 21.64 -29.07
C GLY A 99 1.16 21.41 -28.14
N ALA A 100 1.09 22.16 -27.04
CA ALA A 100 -0.08 22.20 -26.15
C ALA A 100 -1.22 23.00 -26.81
N GLN A 101 -2.41 22.40 -26.86
CA GLN A 101 -3.61 23.04 -27.35
C GLN A 101 -4.11 24.10 -26.36
N ALA A 102 -4.65 25.22 -26.84
CA ALA A 102 -5.31 26.18 -25.97
C ALA A 102 -6.62 25.62 -25.37
N ALA A 103 -7.14 26.27 -24.33
CA ALA A 103 -8.38 25.87 -23.69
C ALA A 103 -9.61 26.26 -24.53
N ALA A 104 -10.67 25.45 -24.41
CA ALA A 104 -11.98 25.79 -24.96
C ALA A 104 -12.56 27.02 -24.24
N GLY A 105 -13.45 27.70 -24.95
CA GLY A 105 -14.26 28.79 -24.47
C GLY A 105 -15.50 28.33 -23.71
N THR A 106 -16.41 29.27 -23.45
CA THR A 106 -17.64 29.01 -22.67
C THR A 106 -18.90 29.38 -23.44
N VAL A 107 -19.92 28.52 -23.40
CA VAL A 107 -21.27 28.84 -23.89
C VAL A 107 -22.26 28.85 -22.72
N TYR A 108 -22.81 30.00 -22.40
CA TYR A 108 -23.76 30.19 -21.31
C TYR A 108 -25.16 30.47 -21.84
N TRP A 109 -26.14 29.76 -21.30
CA TRP A 109 -27.55 29.90 -21.61
C TRP A 109 -28.33 30.31 -20.36
N CYS A 110 -29.11 31.37 -20.52
CA CYS A 110 -30.06 31.88 -19.55
C CYS A 110 -31.45 31.66 -20.13
N ASP A 111 -32.05 30.52 -19.78
CA ASP A 111 -33.28 30.03 -20.38
C ASP A 111 -34.48 30.42 -19.53
N GLY A 112 -35.47 31.06 -20.16
CA GLY A 112 -36.64 31.57 -19.48
C GLY A 112 -36.30 32.73 -18.53
N ARG A 113 -37.31 33.20 -17.80
CA ARG A 113 -37.16 34.31 -16.85
C ARG A 113 -37.76 33.95 -15.51
N ALA A 114 -36.93 33.91 -14.48
CA ALA A 114 -37.37 33.83 -13.09
C ALA A 114 -38.12 35.13 -12.72
N SER A 115 -39.10 35.01 -11.83
CA SER A 115 -39.77 36.16 -11.24
C SER A 115 -38.80 37.00 -10.41
N GLU A 116 -39.16 38.26 -10.12
CA GLU A 116 -38.30 39.13 -9.31
C GLU A 116 -38.09 38.57 -7.90
N SER A 117 -39.13 37.97 -7.32
CA SER A 117 -39.08 37.36 -5.99
C SER A 117 -38.22 36.10 -5.97
N GLU A 118 -38.30 35.24 -6.99
CA GLU A 118 -37.44 34.07 -7.12
C GLU A 118 -35.96 34.47 -7.27
N ALA A 119 -35.64 35.41 -8.17
CA ALA A 119 -34.27 35.87 -8.35
C ALA A 119 -33.73 36.62 -7.12
N ALA A 120 -34.59 37.33 -6.38
CA ALA A 120 -34.20 37.99 -5.14
C ALA A 120 -33.81 37.00 -4.02
N LEU A 121 -34.43 35.81 -3.98
CA LEU A 121 -34.06 34.73 -3.06
C LEU A 121 -32.69 34.12 -3.40
N GLU A 122 -32.31 34.12 -4.67
CA GLU A 122 -31.02 33.64 -5.16
C GLU A 122 -29.90 34.71 -5.10
N GLY A 123 -30.27 35.97 -4.91
CA GLY A 123 -29.35 37.09 -4.70
C GLY A 123 -28.35 37.27 -5.84
N GLU A 124 -27.06 37.33 -5.49
CA GLU A 124 -25.97 37.53 -6.47
C GLU A 124 -25.78 36.36 -7.45
N ALA A 125 -26.34 35.17 -7.16
CA ALA A 125 -26.24 34.01 -8.03
C ALA A 125 -27.07 34.14 -9.31
N ASN A 126 -28.15 34.95 -9.30
CA ASN A 126 -29.10 35.09 -10.42
C ASN A 126 -29.49 36.53 -10.72
N VAL A 127 -28.49 37.42 -10.82
CA VAL A 127 -28.67 38.85 -11.17
C VAL A 127 -29.47 39.07 -12.46
N HIS A 128 -29.39 38.12 -13.41
CA HIS A 128 -30.07 38.22 -14.71
C HIS A 128 -31.46 37.58 -14.75
N ARG A 129 -31.95 37.05 -13.62
CA ARG A 129 -33.27 36.42 -13.50
C ARG A 129 -33.47 35.29 -14.51
N CYS A 130 -32.44 34.48 -14.72
CA CYS A 130 -32.51 33.29 -15.55
C CYS A 130 -33.45 32.27 -14.91
N GLY A 131 -34.30 31.62 -15.70
CA GLY A 131 -35.11 30.51 -15.22
C GLY A 131 -34.26 29.25 -15.00
N VAL A 132 -33.39 28.94 -15.96
CA VAL A 132 -32.40 27.86 -15.90
C VAL A 132 -31.06 28.41 -16.42
N ARG A 133 -29.98 28.17 -15.69
CA ARG A 133 -28.60 28.56 -16.03
C ARG A 133 -27.86 27.34 -16.53
N ARG A 134 -27.72 27.22 -17.85
CA ARG A 134 -26.97 26.15 -18.48
C ARG A 134 -25.60 26.63 -18.94
N LEU A 135 -24.56 25.87 -18.63
CA LEU A 135 -23.20 26.10 -19.11
C LEU A 135 -22.77 24.91 -19.98
N GLU A 136 -22.37 25.16 -21.21
CA GLU A 136 -21.92 24.15 -22.17
C GLU A 136 -20.47 24.43 -22.57
N LEU A 137 -19.63 23.40 -22.50
CA LEU A 137 -18.21 23.45 -22.81
C LEU A 137 -17.87 22.23 -23.66
N ASP A 138 -17.31 22.41 -24.85
CA ASP A 138 -16.87 21.30 -25.71
C ASP A 138 -15.67 21.72 -26.56
N ASN A 139 -14.68 20.84 -26.65
CA ASN A 139 -13.48 21.05 -27.46
C ASN A 139 -13.35 20.04 -28.62
N SER A 140 -14.37 19.22 -28.88
CA SER A 140 -14.43 18.29 -30.02
C SER A 140 -13.18 17.40 -30.18
N ASP A 141 -12.82 16.68 -29.11
CA ASP A 141 -11.73 15.69 -29.02
C ASP A 141 -10.32 16.28 -29.18
N ARG A 142 -10.16 17.58 -28.95
CA ARG A 142 -8.85 18.26 -28.83
C ARG A 142 -8.29 18.05 -27.42
N VAL A 143 -7.61 16.91 -27.21
CA VAL A 143 -7.36 16.31 -25.88
C VAL A 143 -6.06 16.79 -25.18
N ARG A 144 -5.14 17.48 -25.83
CA ARG A 144 -3.85 17.87 -25.23
C ARG A 144 -3.79 19.33 -24.78
N THR A 145 -4.37 19.67 -23.63
CA THR A 145 -4.19 21.00 -23.04
C THR A 145 -3.85 20.95 -21.54
N PRO A 146 -2.77 21.62 -21.10
CA PRO A 146 -2.54 21.90 -19.68
C PRO A 146 -3.32 23.12 -19.19
N TYR A 147 -4.08 23.79 -20.07
CA TYR A 147 -4.79 25.02 -19.76
C TYR A 147 -6.25 24.75 -19.37
N PHE A 148 -6.76 25.55 -18.45
CA PHE A 148 -8.14 25.46 -17.98
C PHE A 148 -9.06 26.42 -18.73
N THR A 149 -10.26 25.95 -19.05
CA THR A 149 -11.39 26.83 -19.34
C THR A 149 -11.83 27.50 -18.05
N GLN A 150 -11.64 28.82 -17.97
CA GLN A 150 -11.88 29.60 -16.75
C GLN A 150 -13.21 30.36 -16.78
N LEU A 151 -14.01 30.16 -15.73
CA LEU A 151 -15.15 31.02 -15.45
C LEU A 151 -14.68 32.28 -14.70
N GLN A 152 -14.40 33.35 -15.46
CA GLN A 152 -13.98 34.62 -14.88
C GLN A 152 -15.16 35.29 -14.18
N LEU A 153 -15.02 35.56 -12.89
CA LEU A 153 -16.04 36.25 -12.10
C LEU A 153 -15.67 37.72 -11.89
N PRO A 154 -16.65 38.64 -11.87
CA PRO A 154 -16.40 40.02 -11.46
C PRO A 154 -16.01 40.07 -9.97
N ALA A 155 -15.24 41.09 -9.57
CA ALA A 155 -14.61 41.16 -8.25
C ALA A 155 -15.57 41.03 -7.05
N TRP A 156 -16.82 41.44 -7.22
CA TRP A 156 -17.87 41.40 -6.20
C TRP A 156 -18.58 40.04 -6.08
N ARG A 157 -18.54 39.19 -7.11
CA ARG A 157 -19.29 37.92 -7.12
C ARG A 157 -18.47 36.83 -6.43
N ARG A 158 -19.10 36.11 -5.51
CA ARG A 158 -18.50 34.98 -4.79
C ARG A 158 -19.30 33.70 -4.97
N LEU A 159 -20.59 33.78 -5.28
CA LEU A 159 -21.46 32.65 -5.55
C LEU A 159 -21.77 32.50 -7.05
N VAL A 160 -21.52 31.31 -7.55
CA VAL A 160 -21.90 30.85 -8.89
C VAL A 160 -22.81 29.66 -8.71
N GLU A 161 -23.95 29.69 -9.38
CA GLU A 161 -24.80 28.51 -9.51
C GLU A 161 -25.01 28.23 -11.00
N VAL A 162 -24.84 26.96 -11.36
CA VAL A 162 -25.09 26.42 -12.71
C VAL A 162 -26.07 25.28 -12.53
N ASP A 163 -27.27 25.43 -13.08
CA ASP A 163 -28.33 24.44 -12.93
C ASP A 163 -28.07 23.21 -13.81
N GLU A 164 -27.51 23.43 -15.01
CA GLU A 164 -27.13 22.37 -15.95
C GLU A 164 -25.72 22.61 -16.51
N LEU A 165 -24.76 21.77 -16.17
CA LEU A 165 -23.41 21.79 -16.72
C LEU A 165 -23.28 20.67 -17.77
N HIS A 166 -22.98 21.04 -19.01
CA HIS A 166 -22.69 20.11 -20.10
C HIS A 166 -21.19 20.16 -20.42
N LEU A 167 -20.48 19.08 -20.12
CA LEU A 167 -19.06 18.90 -20.42
C LEU A 167 -18.89 17.93 -21.59
N GLY A 168 -18.59 18.49 -22.76
CA GLY A 168 -18.15 17.75 -23.93
C GLY A 168 -16.72 17.24 -23.78
N SER A 169 -16.05 17.03 -24.90
CA SER A 169 -14.75 16.34 -24.97
C SER A 169 -13.57 17.32 -24.83
N GLY A 170 -12.48 16.90 -24.16
CA GLY A 170 -11.24 17.68 -24.06
C GLY A 170 -11.37 19.00 -23.29
N VAL A 171 -12.19 19.04 -22.23
CA VAL A 171 -12.46 20.25 -21.44
C VAL A 171 -11.93 20.12 -20.01
N GLN A 172 -11.11 21.08 -19.59
CA GLN A 172 -10.64 21.22 -18.21
C GLN A 172 -11.30 22.46 -17.59
N LEU A 173 -12.42 22.31 -16.88
CA LEU A 173 -13.14 23.45 -16.30
C LEU A 173 -12.56 23.79 -14.92
N ALA A 174 -12.17 25.05 -14.72
CA ALA A 174 -11.78 25.56 -13.41
C ALA A 174 -12.49 26.86 -13.07
N VAL A 175 -12.78 27.04 -11.79
CA VAL A 175 -13.20 28.33 -11.23
C VAL A 175 -12.09 28.81 -10.30
N PRO A 176 -11.55 30.02 -10.49
CA PRO A 176 -10.52 30.54 -9.61
C PRO A 176 -11.09 31.03 -8.27
N GLY A 177 -10.31 30.87 -7.20
CA GLY A 177 -10.55 31.55 -5.93
C GLY A 177 -10.40 33.07 -6.07
N PRO A 178 -10.90 33.85 -5.10
CA PRO A 178 -10.75 35.29 -5.15
C PRO A 178 -9.28 35.69 -4.94
N PRO A 179 -8.81 36.81 -5.53
CA PRO A 179 -7.40 37.25 -5.39
C PRO A 179 -6.95 37.50 -3.95
N VAL A 180 -7.90 37.72 -3.03
CA VAL A 180 -7.66 37.97 -1.60
C VAL A 180 -7.65 36.68 -0.77
N PHE A 181 -7.81 35.50 -1.38
CA PHE A 181 -7.76 34.24 -0.66
C PHE A 181 -6.35 34.00 -0.13
N ASP A 182 -6.26 33.75 1.18
CA ASP A 182 -5.05 33.27 1.84
C ASP A 182 -5.47 32.08 2.71
N PRO A 183 -4.83 30.91 2.57
CA PRO A 183 -5.25 29.70 3.28
C PRO A 183 -5.08 29.78 4.80
N VAL A 184 -4.33 30.76 5.31
CA VAL A 184 -4.05 30.94 6.74
C VAL A 184 -4.68 32.23 7.26
N ALA A 185 -4.43 33.36 6.61
CA ALA A 185 -4.88 34.68 7.04
C ALA A 185 -6.35 34.98 6.67
N MET A 186 -6.84 34.43 5.55
CA MET A 186 -8.21 34.66 5.05
C MET A 186 -8.86 33.37 4.55
N PRO A 187 -8.91 32.29 5.37
CA PRO A 187 -9.30 30.96 4.91
C PRO A 187 -10.77 30.85 4.49
N LEU A 188 -11.61 31.81 4.87
CA LEU A 188 -13.04 31.87 4.56
C LEU A 188 -13.35 32.68 3.29
N ASN A 189 -12.41 33.47 2.76
CA ASN A 189 -12.63 34.26 1.55
C ASN A 189 -12.56 33.37 0.31
N ARG A 190 -13.67 32.72 -0.01
CA ARG A 190 -13.74 31.69 -1.07
C ARG A 190 -14.77 32.02 -2.14
N THR A 191 -14.57 31.45 -3.32
CA THR A 191 -15.60 31.38 -4.37
C THR A 191 -16.41 30.10 -4.19
N ALA A 192 -17.73 30.20 -4.04
CA ALA A 192 -18.65 29.08 -3.99
C ALA A 192 -19.24 28.80 -5.37
N VAL A 193 -19.21 27.54 -5.79
CA VAL A 193 -19.76 27.07 -7.06
C VAL A 193 -20.73 25.93 -6.77
N VAL A 194 -21.98 26.10 -7.13
CA VAL A 194 -23.01 25.07 -7.04
C VAL A 194 -23.31 24.57 -8.44
N LEU A 195 -23.12 23.27 -8.65
CA LEU A 195 -23.42 22.58 -9.88
C LEU A 195 -24.62 21.67 -9.65
N GLY A 196 -25.66 21.85 -10.44
CA GLY A 196 -26.85 21.01 -10.46
C GLY A 196 -26.61 19.74 -11.27
N ASN A 197 -27.31 19.60 -12.41
CA ASN A 197 -27.16 18.46 -13.29
C ASN A 197 -25.87 18.55 -14.09
N VAL A 198 -24.95 17.60 -13.91
CA VAL A 198 -23.74 17.50 -14.73
C VAL A 198 -23.95 16.40 -15.77
N THR A 199 -23.87 16.76 -17.04
CA THR A 199 -24.04 15.85 -18.18
C THR A 199 -22.91 16.05 -19.18
N GLY A 200 -22.72 15.08 -20.08
CA GLY A 200 -21.58 15.11 -20.99
C GLY A 200 -21.18 13.72 -21.45
N VAL A 201 -20.98 13.57 -22.76
CA VAL A 201 -20.57 12.28 -23.33
C VAL A 201 -19.11 12.06 -22.95
N GLY A 202 -18.86 11.01 -22.18
CA GLY A 202 -17.55 10.67 -21.66
C GLY A 202 -16.48 10.58 -22.76
N SER A 203 -15.43 11.35 -22.58
CA SER A 203 -14.09 10.78 -22.71
C SER A 203 -13.42 11.01 -21.35
N GLY A 204 -12.52 10.12 -20.92
CA GLY A 204 -11.72 10.31 -19.71
C GLY A 204 -10.79 11.54 -19.76
N THR A 205 -11.06 12.50 -20.64
CA THR A 205 -10.23 13.68 -20.95
C THR A 205 -10.84 14.99 -20.44
N SER A 206 -12.11 15.00 -20.02
CA SER A 206 -12.73 16.17 -19.41
C SER A 206 -12.73 16.09 -17.90
N ALA A 207 -12.40 17.19 -17.23
CA ALA A 207 -12.33 17.25 -15.77
C ALA A 207 -12.78 18.59 -15.20
N LEU A 208 -13.31 18.54 -13.98
CA LEU A 208 -13.62 19.69 -13.13
C LEU A 208 -12.52 19.87 -12.09
N HIS A 209 -11.91 21.05 -12.04
CA HIS A 209 -10.83 21.38 -11.12
C HIS A 209 -11.31 22.42 -10.10
N ALA A 210 -11.36 22.00 -8.84
CA ALA A 210 -11.53 22.89 -7.70
C ALA A 210 -10.15 23.43 -7.30
N LEU A 211 -9.89 24.69 -7.63
CA LEU A 211 -8.65 25.38 -7.32
C LEU A 211 -8.64 25.90 -5.87
N ALA A 212 -7.46 26.21 -5.35
CA ALA A 212 -7.32 26.84 -4.03
C ALA A 212 -8.25 28.06 -3.87
N GLY A 213 -8.91 28.15 -2.72
CA GLY A 213 -9.87 29.22 -2.44
C GLY A 213 -11.24 29.05 -3.09
N THR A 214 -11.54 27.87 -3.63
CA THR A 214 -12.90 27.54 -4.11
C THR A 214 -13.58 26.48 -3.27
N THR A 215 -14.90 26.53 -3.25
CA THR A 215 -15.79 25.50 -2.74
C THR A 215 -16.73 25.09 -3.86
N VAL A 216 -16.52 23.89 -4.40
CA VAL A 216 -17.36 23.33 -5.47
C VAL A 216 -18.35 22.36 -4.84
N SER A 217 -19.63 22.47 -5.18
CA SER A 217 -20.70 21.65 -4.61
C SER A 217 -21.50 20.99 -5.72
N LEU A 218 -21.55 19.67 -5.70
CA LEU A 218 -22.47 18.89 -6.51
C LEU A 218 -23.79 18.81 -5.76
N ALA A 219 -24.66 19.78 -6.02
CA ALA A 219 -26.01 19.75 -5.51
C ALA A 219 -26.78 18.74 -6.37
N GLY A 220 -26.80 17.49 -5.91
CA GLY A 220 -27.69 16.46 -6.45
C GLY A 220 -29.03 17.08 -6.83
N LEU A 221 -29.44 16.90 -8.09
CA LEU A 221 -30.60 17.52 -8.74
C LEU A 221 -31.61 18.05 -7.72
N ARG A 222 -31.87 19.37 -7.69
CA ARG A 222 -33.09 19.85 -7.05
C ARG A 222 -34.25 19.10 -7.73
N PRO A 223 -35.09 18.34 -7.01
CA PRO A 223 -36.36 17.88 -7.56
C PRO A 223 -37.19 19.15 -7.81
N GLY A 224 -37.30 19.60 -9.06
CA GLY A 224 -37.87 20.93 -9.27
C GLY A 224 -37.79 21.55 -10.65
N VAL A 225 -37.69 20.75 -11.72
CA VAL A 225 -38.44 21.06 -12.93
C VAL A 225 -39.93 21.14 -12.52
N ARG A 226 -40.31 22.35 -12.10
CA ARG A 226 -41.58 22.95 -11.64
C ARG A 226 -42.64 22.04 -10.98
N ARG A 227 -42.88 22.27 -9.67
CA ARG A 227 -43.99 23.07 -9.11
C ARG A 227 -43.96 23.01 -7.58
N VAL A 228 -44.46 24.08 -6.96
CA VAL A 228 -44.84 24.12 -5.54
C VAL A 228 -45.60 22.85 -5.19
N SER A 229 -45.07 22.05 -4.26
CA SER A 229 -45.89 21.23 -3.40
C SER A 229 -45.60 21.62 -1.96
N GLU A 230 -46.66 22.01 -1.27
CA GLU A 230 -46.72 22.20 0.17
C GLU A 230 -46.10 20.98 0.88
N ASN A 231 -45.43 21.24 2.00
CA ASN A 231 -44.97 20.30 3.04
C ASN A 231 -43.47 20.05 3.19
N GLY A 232 -42.58 20.71 2.43
CA GLY A 232 -41.20 20.94 2.88
C GLY A 232 -40.36 19.69 3.26
N GLU A 233 -40.72 18.50 2.77
CA GLU A 233 -39.95 17.28 2.98
C GLU A 233 -39.03 17.00 1.80
N TRP A 234 -37.73 16.90 2.12
CA TRP A 234 -36.68 16.47 1.21
C TRP A 234 -36.89 14.99 0.86
N VAL A 235 -37.44 14.71 -0.32
CA VAL A 235 -37.52 13.34 -0.85
C VAL A 235 -36.11 12.87 -1.18
N ARG A 236 -35.54 12.04 -0.30
CA ARG A 236 -34.29 11.31 -0.55
C ARG A 236 -34.55 10.21 -1.57
N GLN A 237 -34.28 10.50 -2.84
CA GLN A 237 -33.99 9.44 -3.81
C GLN A 237 -32.49 9.42 -4.06
N SER A 238 -31.87 8.28 -3.77
CA SER A 238 -30.50 7.95 -4.18
C SER A 238 -30.46 7.88 -5.70
N GLN A 239 -30.27 9.02 -6.36
CA GLN A 239 -29.98 9.02 -7.79
C GLN A 239 -28.48 8.75 -7.97
N GLU A 240 -28.19 7.74 -8.78
CA GLU A 240 -26.88 7.51 -9.38
C GLU A 240 -26.49 8.79 -10.14
N GLN A 241 -25.70 9.65 -9.51
CA GLN A 241 -25.14 10.80 -10.21
C GLN A 241 -24.00 10.30 -11.07
N ARG A 242 -24.17 10.39 -12.40
CA ARG A 242 -23.03 10.34 -13.31
C ARG A 242 -22.20 11.58 -13.05
N VAL A 243 -20.95 11.37 -12.67
CA VAL A 243 -20.01 12.45 -12.37
C VAL A 243 -18.87 12.40 -13.37
N VAL A 244 -18.28 13.56 -13.65
CA VAL A 244 -17.09 13.70 -14.49
C VAL A 244 -15.82 13.51 -13.67
N SER A 245 -14.66 13.42 -14.33
CA SER A 245 -13.39 13.45 -13.60
C SER A 245 -13.28 14.75 -12.79
N MET A 246 -12.75 14.67 -11.57
CA MET A 246 -12.65 15.79 -10.65
C MET A 246 -11.27 15.83 -10.00
N THR A 247 -10.74 17.03 -9.85
CA THR A 247 -9.51 17.30 -9.11
C THR A 247 -9.79 18.35 -8.05
N VAL A 248 -9.44 18.05 -6.81
CA VAL A 248 -9.54 18.96 -5.68
C VAL A 248 -8.12 19.31 -5.23
N GLU A 249 -7.68 20.54 -5.50
CA GLU A 249 -6.35 20.99 -5.13
C GLU A 249 -6.21 21.25 -3.62
N GLU A 250 -4.97 21.40 -3.15
CA GLU A 250 -4.73 21.81 -1.77
C GLU A 250 -5.47 23.13 -1.49
N HIS A 251 -6.08 23.20 -0.30
CA HIS A 251 -6.93 24.32 0.12
C HIS A 251 -8.21 24.54 -0.70
N ALA A 252 -8.55 23.69 -1.66
CA ALA A 252 -9.88 23.66 -2.27
C ALA A 252 -10.86 22.83 -1.42
N ARG A 253 -12.16 23.05 -1.63
CA ARG A 253 -13.24 22.28 -1.00
C ARG A 253 -14.16 21.67 -2.05
N LEU A 254 -14.53 20.41 -1.89
CA LEU A 254 -15.51 19.72 -2.72
C LEU A 254 -16.63 19.16 -1.85
N VAL A 255 -17.88 19.52 -2.14
CA VAL A 255 -19.07 18.99 -1.46
C VAL A 255 -19.78 18.03 -2.40
N LEU A 256 -19.88 16.78 -1.98
CA LEU A 256 -20.45 15.67 -2.75
C LEU A 256 -21.83 15.26 -2.21
N PRO A 257 -22.67 14.63 -3.06
CA PRO A 257 -23.87 13.94 -2.59
C PRO A 257 -23.51 12.77 -1.65
N GLN A 258 -24.51 12.23 -0.94
CA GLN A 258 -24.28 11.15 0.03
C GLN A 258 -23.71 9.87 -0.58
N SER A 259 -24.02 9.59 -1.84
CA SER A 259 -23.56 8.39 -2.54
C SER A 259 -23.02 8.80 -3.91
N LEU A 260 -21.80 8.38 -4.21
CA LEU A 260 -21.10 8.67 -5.46
C LEU A 260 -20.72 7.36 -6.16
N ILE A 261 -21.01 7.28 -7.45
CA ILE A 261 -20.65 6.15 -8.31
C ILE A 261 -19.73 6.69 -9.41
N LEU A 262 -18.50 6.17 -9.47
CA LEU A 262 -17.49 6.53 -10.46
C LEU A 262 -17.37 5.42 -11.50
N ARG A 263 -17.54 5.75 -12.79
CA ARG A 263 -17.37 4.84 -13.93
C ARG A 263 -16.54 5.54 -15.01
N SER A 264 -15.38 5.00 -15.36
CA SER A 264 -14.49 5.56 -16.39
C SER A 264 -14.08 7.02 -16.15
N VAL A 265 -13.99 7.44 -14.89
CA VAL A 265 -13.63 8.80 -14.47
C VAL A 265 -12.59 8.78 -13.35
N ALA A 266 -11.86 9.89 -13.23
CA ALA A 266 -10.81 10.06 -12.23
C ALA A 266 -11.24 11.00 -11.09
N LEU A 267 -10.97 10.67 -9.82
CA LEU A 267 -11.14 11.57 -8.67
C LEU A 267 -9.83 11.78 -7.91
N THR A 268 -9.21 12.95 -8.03
CA THR A 268 -7.98 13.30 -7.31
C THR A 268 -8.28 14.26 -6.16
N VAL A 269 -7.86 13.91 -4.94
CA VAL A 269 -8.17 14.67 -3.71
C VAL A 269 -6.90 15.10 -2.99
N ARG A 270 -6.57 16.38 -3.08
CA ARG A 270 -5.49 17.06 -2.32
C ARG A 270 -6.02 18.12 -1.34
N GLY A 271 -7.32 18.45 -1.42
CA GLY A 271 -8.02 19.38 -0.52
C GLY A 271 -9.07 18.70 0.36
N ASP A 272 -10.04 19.46 0.85
CA ASP A 272 -11.09 18.95 1.74
C ASP A 272 -12.31 18.47 0.94
N VAL A 273 -12.77 17.24 1.19
CA VAL A 273 -13.99 16.67 0.61
C VAL A 273 -15.07 16.49 1.67
N PHE A 274 -16.32 16.86 1.34
CA PHE A 274 -17.47 16.81 2.24
C PHE A 274 -18.63 15.98 1.70
N GLY A 275 -19.44 15.44 2.62
CA GLY A 275 -20.80 14.94 2.33
C GLY A 275 -20.91 13.51 1.80
N ALA A 276 -19.92 13.00 1.07
CA ALA A 276 -19.94 11.62 0.57
C ALA A 276 -19.87 10.60 1.72
N ARG A 277 -20.88 9.74 1.84
CA ARG A 277 -20.90 8.61 2.78
C ARG A 277 -20.53 7.31 2.07
N SER A 278 -20.92 7.17 0.82
CA SER A 278 -20.65 5.98 0.01
C SER A 278 -19.90 6.38 -1.25
N LEU A 279 -18.74 5.76 -1.50
CA LEU A 279 -17.97 5.92 -2.72
C LEU A 279 -17.81 4.55 -3.39
N TRP A 280 -18.37 4.40 -4.58
CA TRP A 280 -18.29 3.17 -5.38
C TRP A 280 -17.55 3.45 -6.68
N MET A 281 -16.41 2.80 -6.84
CA MET A 281 -15.56 2.88 -8.01
C MET A 281 -15.75 1.62 -8.85
N HIS A 282 -16.05 1.80 -10.13
CA HIS A 282 -16.33 0.75 -11.10
C HIS A 282 -15.37 0.82 -12.29
N GLU A 283 -15.62 0.01 -13.30
CA GLU A 283 -14.79 -0.13 -14.50
C GLU A 283 -14.18 1.17 -15.07
N GLY A 284 -12.87 1.14 -15.30
CA GLY A 284 -12.07 2.23 -15.84
C GLY A 284 -11.93 3.46 -14.94
N SER A 285 -12.45 3.44 -13.71
CA SER A 285 -12.31 4.57 -12.78
C SER A 285 -11.00 4.53 -12.00
N SER A 286 -10.45 5.71 -11.72
CA SER A 286 -9.27 5.88 -10.88
C SER A 286 -9.54 6.93 -9.81
N SER A 287 -9.01 6.76 -8.61
CA SER A 287 -9.06 7.81 -7.59
C SER A 287 -7.71 7.94 -6.91
N GLU A 288 -7.35 9.14 -6.48
CA GLU A 288 -6.11 9.40 -5.78
C GLU A 288 -6.38 10.20 -4.50
N LEU A 289 -5.94 9.66 -3.36
CA LEU A 289 -6.06 10.29 -2.05
C LEU A 289 -4.71 10.88 -1.66
N GLY A 290 -4.67 12.19 -1.47
CA GLY A 290 -3.47 12.95 -1.15
C GLY A 290 -3.30 13.27 0.33
N SER A 291 -2.05 13.36 0.79
CA SER A 291 -1.71 13.65 2.19
C SER A 291 -2.09 15.05 2.68
N SER A 292 -2.22 16.03 1.79
CA SER A 292 -2.73 17.36 2.13
C SER A 292 -4.26 17.39 2.25
N GLY A 293 -4.94 16.39 1.70
CA GLY A 293 -6.38 16.31 1.65
C GLY A 293 -6.98 15.64 2.88
N ALA A 294 -8.29 15.80 3.05
CA ALA A 294 -9.06 15.14 4.09
C ALA A 294 -10.50 14.91 3.61
N MET A 295 -11.16 13.91 4.17
CA MET A 295 -12.59 13.69 3.96
C MET A 295 -13.37 13.85 5.25
N ARG A 296 -14.36 14.74 5.25
CA ARG A 296 -15.19 15.09 6.41
C ARG A 296 -16.68 14.91 6.06
N ILE A 297 -17.38 14.03 6.75
CA ILE A 297 -18.82 13.85 6.50
C ILE A 297 -19.60 14.86 7.33
N LEU A 298 -20.55 15.56 6.70
CA LEU A 298 -21.44 16.50 7.39
C LEU A 298 -22.27 15.74 8.43
N ALA A 299 -22.18 16.13 9.71
CA ALA A 299 -22.99 15.53 10.77
C ALA A 299 -24.48 15.76 10.47
N ARG A 300 -25.30 14.74 10.78
CA ARG A 300 -26.75 14.90 10.80
C ARG A 300 -27.06 15.91 11.91
N ALA A 301 -27.77 17.00 11.61
CA ALA A 301 -28.38 17.81 12.64
C ALA A 301 -29.38 16.92 13.40
N THR A 302 -28.94 16.31 14.51
CA THR A 302 -29.81 15.58 15.42
C THR A 302 -30.64 16.60 16.18
N ARG A 303 -31.96 16.37 16.31
CA ARG A 303 -32.88 17.22 17.08
C ARG A 303 -32.46 17.39 18.56
N ASP A 304 -31.57 16.52 19.05
CA ASP A 304 -31.13 16.45 20.45
C ASP A 304 -29.67 16.92 20.65
N ALA A 305 -29.05 17.58 19.67
CA ALA A 305 -27.76 18.23 19.90
C ALA A 305 -27.97 19.41 20.86
N ASP A 306 -27.30 19.36 22.02
CA ASP A 306 -27.27 20.44 23.00
C ASP A 306 -26.93 21.77 22.29
N PRO A 307 -27.82 22.77 22.29
CA PRO A 307 -27.59 24.05 21.62
C PRO A 307 -26.42 24.83 22.22
N SER A 308 -25.84 24.37 23.33
CA SER A 308 -24.64 24.95 23.95
C SER A 308 -23.32 24.28 23.57
N SER A 309 -23.33 23.17 22.80
CA SER A 309 -22.12 22.46 22.35
C SER A 309 -21.78 22.66 20.88
N SER A 310 -22.39 23.64 20.21
CA SER A 310 -21.95 24.04 18.87
C SER A 310 -20.52 24.55 18.96
N LEU A 311 -19.56 23.79 18.41
CA LEU A 311 -18.40 24.44 17.81
C LEU A 311 -18.97 25.35 16.71
N GLU A 312 -19.27 26.58 17.09
CA GLU A 312 -19.59 27.67 16.19
C GLU A 312 -18.33 27.91 15.34
N THR A 313 -18.29 27.29 14.16
CA THR A 313 -17.56 27.87 13.04
C THR A 313 -18.60 28.58 12.20
N ASP A 314 -18.77 29.87 12.45
CA ASP A 314 -19.54 30.79 11.62
C ASP A 314 -19.00 30.77 10.18
N ASP A 315 -19.55 29.89 9.34
CA ASP A 315 -19.46 30.00 7.86
C ASP A 315 -20.72 30.72 7.35
N ALA A 316 -21.07 31.84 8.00
CA ALA A 316 -22.24 32.67 7.71
C ALA A 316 -22.24 33.28 6.30
N ALA A 317 -21.11 33.21 5.58
CA ALA A 317 -20.93 33.81 4.26
C ALA A 317 -21.49 32.97 3.09
N LEU A 318 -21.80 31.68 3.28
CA LEU A 318 -22.14 30.76 2.17
C LEU A 318 -23.64 30.57 1.91
N GLY A 319 -24.52 31.08 2.78
CA GLY A 319 -25.96 30.90 2.66
C GLY A 319 -26.42 29.43 2.71
N PRO A 320 -27.74 29.15 2.80
CA PRO A 320 -28.26 27.80 2.55
C PRO A 320 -27.90 27.38 1.11
N PRO A 321 -27.41 26.15 0.86
CA PRO A 321 -27.57 24.92 1.67
C PRO A 321 -26.47 24.61 2.69
N PHE A 322 -25.50 25.49 2.94
CA PHE A 322 -24.23 25.15 3.61
C PHE A 322 -24.19 25.33 5.14
N LYS A 323 -25.34 25.38 5.82
CA LYS A 323 -25.45 25.55 7.29
C LYS A 323 -25.12 24.29 8.12
N ALA A 324 -24.39 23.31 7.57
CA ALA A 324 -24.02 22.12 8.32
C ALA A 324 -22.67 22.37 9.04
N PRO A 325 -22.58 22.12 10.36
CA PRO A 325 -21.31 22.30 11.08
C PRO A 325 -20.26 21.35 10.50
N ILE A 326 -19.08 21.90 10.18
CA ILE A 326 -17.94 21.12 9.76
C ILE A 326 -17.44 20.36 10.99
N VAL A 327 -17.72 19.06 11.04
CA VAL A 327 -17.18 18.15 12.07
C VAL A 327 -15.78 17.70 11.66
N THR A 328 -14.88 17.64 12.64
CA THR A 328 -13.53 17.09 12.46
C THR A 328 -13.61 15.60 12.10
N TRP A 329 -12.57 15.07 11.45
CA TRP A 329 -12.52 13.64 11.13
C TRP A 329 -12.71 12.75 12.38
N GLN A 330 -12.14 13.14 13.52
CA GLN A 330 -12.25 12.42 14.80
C GLN A 330 -13.67 12.40 15.36
N THR A 331 -14.36 13.55 15.38
CA THR A 331 -15.73 13.64 15.91
C THR A 331 -16.69 12.81 15.08
N TRP A 332 -16.52 12.81 13.77
CA TRP A 332 -17.27 11.93 12.88
C TRP A 332 -16.92 10.46 13.09
N ALA A 333 -15.63 10.08 13.13
CA ALA A 333 -15.22 8.69 13.28
C ALA A 333 -15.78 8.08 14.57
N CYS A 334 -15.82 8.86 15.65
CA CYS A 334 -16.49 8.48 16.89
C CYS A 334 -18.00 8.39 16.77
N ALA A 335 -18.66 9.36 16.14
CA ALA A 335 -20.11 9.32 15.92
C ALA A 335 -20.55 8.16 15.01
N ALA A 336 -19.67 7.72 14.10
CA ALA A 336 -19.86 6.57 13.23
C ALA A 336 -19.40 5.25 13.87
N GLU A 337 -19.01 5.28 15.15
CA GLU A 337 -18.51 4.12 15.91
C GLU A 337 -17.37 3.38 15.21
N LEU A 338 -16.52 4.11 14.50
CA LEU A 338 -15.41 3.53 13.75
C LEU A 338 -14.23 3.20 14.67
N PRO A 339 -13.38 2.22 14.29
CA PRO A 339 -12.28 1.75 15.14
C PRO A 339 -11.23 2.83 15.43
N ALA A 340 -11.19 3.89 14.61
CA ALA A 340 -10.29 5.01 14.76
C ALA A 340 -10.72 6.05 15.83
N CYS A 341 -11.85 5.81 16.53
CA CYS A 341 -12.28 6.65 17.63
C CYS A 341 -11.36 6.49 18.86
N PRO A 342 -10.71 7.56 19.36
CA PRO A 342 -9.89 7.46 20.56
C PRO A 342 -10.71 7.11 21.81
N HIS A 343 -10.11 6.37 22.74
CA HIS A 343 -10.75 5.96 24.00
C HIS A 343 -11.19 7.17 24.86
N PRO A 344 -12.21 7.01 25.73
CA PRO A 344 -12.68 8.07 26.63
C PRO A 344 -11.53 8.59 27.50
N GLY A 345 -11.13 9.87 27.32
CA GLY A 345 -10.09 10.54 28.12
C GLY A 345 -9.00 11.25 27.32
N GLN A 346 -8.85 11.00 26.02
CA GLN A 346 -8.03 11.85 25.14
C GLN A 346 -8.81 13.11 24.75
N ARG A 347 -8.22 14.29 25.04
CA ARG A 347 -8.83 15.59 24.75
C ARG A 347 -9.07 15.76 23.25
N LEU A 348 -10.31 16.11 22.89
CA LEU A 348 -10.80 16.48 21.55
C LEU A 348 -10.30 17.87 21.12
N ALA A 349 -8.99 18.02 20.98
CA ALA A 349 -8.38 19.25 20.46
C ALA A 349 -7.61 18.92 19.17
N GLY A 350 -8.32 18.47 18.13
CA GLY A 350 -7.77 18.34 16.79
C GLY A 350 -7.95 19.62 16.01
N SER A 351 -6.87 20.21 15.53
CA SER A 351 -6.92 21.27 14.51
C SER A 351 -7.30 20.66 13.16
N SER A 352 -7.79 21.45 12.20
CA SER A 352 -8.03 20.97 10.83
C SER A 352 -6.77 20.42 10.15
N ALA A 353 -5.58 20.72 10.67
CA ALA A 353 -4.30 20.19 10.22
C ALA A 353 -4.06 18.73 10.66
N ASP A 354 -4.66 18.28 11.76
CA ASP A 354 -4.53 16.90 12.28
C ASP A 354 -5.37 15.88 11.48
N ASP A 355 -6.36 16.39 10.73
CA ASP A 355 -7.23 15.63 9.84
C ASP A 355 -6.59 15.33 8.47
N ARG A 356 -5.50 16.02 8.10
CA ARG A 356 -4.85 15.84 6.80
C ARG A 356 -4.28 14.42 6.65
N GLY A 357 -4.45 13.85 5.46
CA GLY A 357 -4.06 12.48 5.15
C GLY A 357 -4.95 11.44 5.84
N ARG A 358 -6.17 11.80 6.26
CA ARG A 358 -7.14 10.88 6.84
C ARG A 358 -8.43 10.89 6.03
N PHE A 359 -8.83 9.71 5.57
CA PHE A 359 -10.01 9.50 4.73
C PHE A 359 -10.99 8.55 5.39
N ALA A 360 -12.28 8.80 5.18
CA ALA A 360 -13.34 8.34 6.04
C ALA A 360 -14.62 8.11 5.21
N PHE A 361 -15.14 6.89 5.23
CA PHE A 361 -16.31 6.49 4.46
C PHE A 361 -17.32 5.74 5.34
N GLY A 362 -18.60 5.81 5.01
CA GLY A 362 -19.55 4.78 5.48
C GLY A 362 -19.34 3.48 4.71
N SER A 363 -19.28 3.57 3.39
CA SER A 363 -19.02 2.43 2.50
C SER A 363 -18.04 2.83 1.41
N LEU A 364 -16.93 2.11 1.29
CA LEU A 364 -15.97 2.26 0.22
C LEU A 364 -15.94 0.96 -0.59
N ARG A 365 -16.24 1.05 -1.89
CA ARG A 365 -16.19 -0.11 -2.79
C ARG A 365 -15.32 0.21 -4.01
N VAL A 366 -14.30 -0.61 -4.24
CA VAL A 366 -13.43 -0.56 -5.42
C VAL A 366 -13.64 -1.86 -6.21
N LEU A 367 -14.22 -1.76 -7.40
CA LEU A 367 -14.77 -2.89 -8.14
C LEU A 367 -14.16 -2.98 -9.55
N ASP A 368 -14.46 -4.07 -10.26
CA ASP A 368 -14.05 -4.32 -11.64
C ASP A 368 -12.54 -4.19 -11.84
N ASP A 369 -12.05 -3.23 -12.63
CA ASP A 369 -10.63 -2.90 -12.82
C ASP A 369 -10.26 -1.52 -12.23
N ALA A 370 -11.09 -0.99 -11.33
CA ALA A 370 -10.88 0.31 -10.72
C ALA A 370 -9.62 0.35 -9.84
N THR A 371 -8.94 1.50 -9.85
CA THR A 371 -7.71 1.70 -9.06
C THR A 371 -7.84 2.86 -8.07
N LEU A 372 -7.65 2.59 -6.78
CA LEU A 372 -7.54 3.59 -5.73
C LEU A 372 -6.07 3.79 -5.34
N THR A 373 -5.52 4.94 -5.68
CA THR A 373 -4.16 5.33 -5.33
C THR A 373 -4.14 6.09 -4.01
N VAL A 374 -3.27 5.67 -3.09
CA VAL A 374 -3.01 6.36 -1.82
C VAL A 374 -1.63 7.00 -1.91
N ALA A 375 -1.58 8.33 -1.92
CA ALA A 375 -0.32 9.05 -2.10
C ALA A 375 0.48 9.19 -0.81
N GLY A 376 1.78 9.42 -0.98
CA GLY A 376 2.74 9.65 0.10
C GLY A 376 2.27 10.58 1.22
N GLY A 377 2.26 10.09 2.46
CA GLY A 377 1.92 10.80 3.69
C GLY A 377 0.46 10.61 4.17
N VAL A 378 -0.34 9.77 3.49
CA VAL A 378 -1.68 9.41 3.97
C VAL A 378 -1.55 8.43 5.13
N ARG A 379 -2.22 8.73 6.24
CA ARG A 379 -2.11 7.98 7.50
C ARG A 379 -3.20 6.92 7.64
N SER A 380 -4.41 7.23 7.21
CA SER A 380 -5.54 6.31 7.42
C SER A 380 -6.63 6.40 6.36
N VAL A 381 -7.12 5.24 5.94
CA VAL A 381 -8.35 5.07 5.16
C VAL A 381 -9.30 4.20 5.97
N VAL A 382 -10.42 4.77 6.41
CA VAL A 382 -11.36 4.11 7.34
C VAL A 382 -12.74 4.02 6.72
N ALA A 383 -13.41 2.87 6.86
CA ALA A 383 -14.80 2.70 6.48
C ALA A 383 -15.63 1.88 7.48
N SER A 384 -16.97 1.92 7.41
CA SER A 384 -17.77 0.88 8.07
C SER A 384 -17.65 -0.44 7.31
N GLU A 385 -17.79 -0.37 5.98
CA GLU A 385 -17.55 -1.47 5.05
C GLU A 385 -16.54 -1.05 3.98
N LEU A 386 -15.51 -1.88 3.76
CA LEU A 386 -14.50 -1.69 2.72
C LEU A 386 -14.42 -2.95 1.85
N ASP A 387 -14.81 -2.83 0.58
CA ASP A 387 -14.75 -3.93 -0.39
C ASP A 387 -13.82 -3.57 -1.55
N VAL A 388 -12.84 -4.44 -1.85
CA VAL A 388 -12.01 -4.36 -3.05
C VAL A 388 -12.18 -5.68 -3.80
N LEU A 389 -12.87 -5.68 -4.94
CA LEU A 389 -13.37 -6.90 -5.60
C LEU A 389 -12.97 -6.96 -7.08
N HIS A 390 -13.10 -8.15 -7.68
CA HIS A 390 -12.71 -8.44 -9.06
C HIS A 390 -11.20 -8.18 -9.29
N SER A 391 -10.81 -7.43 -10.31
CA SER A 391 -9.41 -7.08 -10.61
C SER A 391 -9.00 -5.72 -10.01
N ALA A 392 -9.81 -5.15 -9.12
CA ALA A 392 -9.57 -3.84 -8.55
C ALA A 392 -8.31 -3.79 -7.68
N ALA A 393 -7.68 -2.62 -7.60
CA ALA A 393 -6.46 -2.44 -6.84
C ALA A 393 -6.49 -1.19 -5.95
N VAL A 394 -5.98 -1.31 -4.73
CA VAL A 394 -5.53 -0.19 -3.90
C VAL A 394 -4.02 -0.13 -3.96
N THR A 395 -3.44 0.98 -4.42
CA THR A 395 -2.00 1.12 -4.61
C THR A 395 -1.43 2.27 -3.80
N VAL A 396 -0.42 2.02 -2.97
CA VAL A 396 0.28 3.02 -2.17
C VAL A 396 1.48 3.55 -2.95
N GLN A 397 1.61 4.87 -3.08
CA GLN A 397 2.74 5.50 -3.75
C GLN A 397 3.85 5.83 -2.76
N GLY A 398 5.02 5.23 -2.96
CA GLY A 398 6.23 5.58 -2.22
C GLY A 398 7.02 6.76 -2.82
N PRO A 399 8.08 7.20 -2.12
CA PRO A 399 8.51 6.66 -0.82
C PRO A 399 7.62 7.16 0.34
N GLU A 400 7.12 6.22 1.14
CA GLU A 400 6.40 6.41 2.40
C GLU A 400 7.17 5.74 3.53
N THR A 401 7.61 6.56 4.48
CA THR A 401 8.24 6.07 5.72
C THR A 401 7.22 5.92 6.85
N GLY A 402 6.00 6.43 6.66
CA GLY A 402 4.88 6.30 7.58
C GLY A 402 4.08 5.02 7.35
N GLN A 403 3.35 4.61 8.38
CA GLN A 403 2.41 3.50 8.29
C GLN A 403 1.07 3.98 7.70
N LEU A 404 0.60 3.28 6.66
CA LEU A 404 -0.77 3.41 6.18
C LEU A 404 -1.67 2.44 6.96
N ARG A 405 -2.70 2.97 7.62
CA ARG A 405 -3.71 2.17 8.32
C ARG A 405 -5.02 2.11 7.52
N ILE A 406 -5.40 0.92 7.08
CA ILE A 406 -6.68 0.64 6.42
C ILE A 406 -7.57 -0.06 7.44
N GLU A 407 -8.70 0.56 7.79
CA GLU A 407 -9.57 0.07 8.86
C GLU A 407 -11.00 -0.06 8.39
N ALA A 408 -11.65 -1.18 8.74
CA ALA A 408 -13.08 -1.35 8.59
C ALA A 408 -13.72 -1.72 9.92
N ARG A 409 -14.89 -1.13 10.21
CA ARG A 409 -15.65 -1.49 11.42
C ARG A 409 -16.30 -2.86 11.31
N ASP A 410 -17.08 -3.07 10.25
CA ASP A 410 -18.00 -4.19 10.13
C ASP A 410 -17.44 -5.25 9.17
N ALA A 411 -16.93 -4.84 8.01
CA ALA A 411 -16.36 -5.76 7.01
C ALA A 411 -15.21 -5.15 6.20
N LEU A 412 -14.11 -5.90 6.08
CA LEU A 412 -13.03 -5.66 5.12
C LEU A 412 -12.91 -6.87 4.19
N ARG A 413 -13.23 -6.69 2.90
CA ARG A 413 -13.21 -7.78 1.92
C ARG A 413 -12.28 -7.47 0.75
N LEU A 414 -11.36 -8.39 0.50
CA LEU A 414 -10.50 -8.38 -0.67
C LEU A 414 -10.81 -9.62 -1.51
N GLY A 415 -11.47 -9.43 -2.66
CA GLY A 415 -11.93 -10.51 -3.53
C GLY A 415 -10.83 -11.20 -4.31
N PRO A 416 -11.10 -12.37 -4.92
CA PRO A 416 -10.15 -13.03 -5.81
C PRO A 416 -9.79 -12.13 -7.00
N GLY A 417 -8.50 -12.01 -7.31
CA GLY A 417 -7.98 -11.11 -8.36
C GLY A 417 -7.70 -9.68 -7.90
N ALA A 418 -8.28 -9.26 -6.78
CA ALA A 418 -8.14 -7.92 -6.26
C ALA A 418 -6.83 -7.77 -5.47
N ALA A 419 -6.33 -6.54 -5.31
CA ALA A 419 -5.08 -6.34 -4.61
C ALA A 419 -5.00 -5.06 -3.76
N ILE A 420 -4.22 -5.14 -2.68
CA ILE A 420 -3.69 -3.99 -1.95
C ILE A 420 -2.17 -4.05 -2.09
N ARG A 421 -1.56 -3.08 -2.78
CA ARG A 421 -0.13 -3.07 -3.10
C ARG A 421 0.56 -1.84 -2.54
N ALA A 422 1.60 -2.06 -1.77
CA ALA A 422 2.55 -1.06 -1.30
C ALA A 422 3.97 -1.49 -1.68
N ASP A 423 4.13 -2.09 -2.85
CA ASP A 423 5.39 -2.60 -3.36
C ASP A 423 6.34 -1.45 -3.71
N GLY A 424 7.55 -1.46 -3.15
CA GLY A 424 8.48 -0.34 -3.28
C GLY A 424 8.01 0.97 -2.66
N ALA A 425 6.94 0.93 -1.86
CA ALA A 425 6.37 2.13 -1.26
C ALA A 425 7.13 2.62 -0.03
N GLY A 426 8.16 1.91 0.43
CA GLY A 426 8.91 2.20 1.65
C GLY A 426 10.03 3.21 1.46
N TYR A 427 11.18 2.97 2.09
CA TYR A 427 12.34 3.84 1.92
C TYR A 427 12.89 3.75 0.49
N GLY A 428 13.28 4.90 -0.04
CA GLY A 428 13.98 4.99 -1.32
C GLY A 428 15.40 4.42 -1.27
N PRO A 429 16.12 4.46 -2.41
CA PRO A 429 17.49 3.99 -2.52
C PRO A 429 18.42 4.59 -1.45
N ASP A 430 19.32 3.77 -0.89
CA ASP A 430 20.27 4.16 0.17
C ASP A 430 19.65 4.69 1.47
N ALA A 431 18.32 4.71 1.57
CA ALA A 431 17.58 5.21 2.72
C ALA A 431 17.03 4.05 3.55
N ARG A 432 16.99 4.26 4.86
CA ARG A 432 16.52 3.27 5.83
C ARG A 432 16.08 3.92 7.14
N HIS A 433 15.33 3.18 7.94
CA HIS A 433 15.12 3.55 9.32
C HIS A 433 16.43 3.40 10.11
N PRO A 434 16.75 4.27 11.09
CA PRO A 434 18.01 4.21 11.85
C PRO A 434 18.30 2.91 12.59
N SER A 435 17.25 2.13 12.92
CA SER A 435 17.42 0.81 13.54
C SER A 435 17.81 -0.30 12.57
N CYS A 436 17.79 -0.02 11.26
CA CYS A 436 18.15 -0.97 10.20
C CYS A 436 19.62 -0.80 9.81
N SER A 437 20.29 -1.93 9.55
CA SER A 437 21.65 -1.92 9.02
C SER A 437 21.69 -1.37 7.59
N ASP A 438 22.82 -0.75 7.19
CA ASP A 438 23.06 -0.36 5.79
C ASP A 438 23.18 -1.56 4.87
N GLY A 439 23.49 -2.74 5.40
CA GLY A 439 23.91 -3.89 4.61
C GLY A 439 25.29 -3.71 3.97
N GLY A 440 25.74 -2.48 3.70
CA GLY A 440 26.99 -2.14 3.02
C GLY A 440 26.82 -1.92 1.52
N ALA A 441 27.88 -1.47 0.84
CA ALA A 441 27.80 -1.13 -0.58
C ALA A 441 27.37 -2.33 -1.45
N ARG A 442 26.50 -2.08 -2.44
CA ARG A 442 25.96 -3.06 -3.40
C ARG A 442 25.08 -4.17 -2.78
N ASN A 443 24.74 -4.04 -1.50
CA ASN A 443 23.84 -4.98 -0.83
C ASN A 443 22.38 -4.56 -0.96
N GLY A 444 21.50 -5.54 -0.84
CA GLY A 444 20.09 -5.28 -0.73
C GLY A 444 19.72 -4.73 0.65
N GLY A 445 18.54 -4.11 0.76
CA GLY A 445 18.03 -3.62 2.03
C GLY A 445 17.85 -4.76 3.05
N LEU A 446 18.06 -4.46 4.34
CA LEU A 446 17.90 -5.42 5.44
C LEU A 446 16.77 -4.99 6.38
N HIS A 447 15.75 -5.83 6.51
CA HIS A 447 14.55 -5.58 7.31
C HIS A 447 14.21 -6.74 8.25
N GLY A 448 13.30 -7.64 7.84
CA GLY A 448 12.86 -8.79 8.63
C GLY A 448 13.91 -9.90 8.75
N GLY A 449 14.93 -9.87 7.87
CA GLY A 449 16.03 -10.81 7.84
C GLY A 449 17.36 -10.13 7.55
N GLY A 450 18.46 -10.74 7.96
CA GLY A 450 19.82 -10.31 7.66
C GLY A 450 20.85 -11.09 8.49
N PRO A 451 22.15 -10.79 8.35
CA PRO A 451 23.17 -11.26 9.27
C PRO A 451 22.81 -10.94 10.74
N ALA A 452 23.33 -11.70 11.69
CA ALA A 452 22.97 -11.57 13.11
C ALA A 452 23.07 -10.11 13.60
N GLY A 453 21.98 -9.59 14.19
CA GLY A 453 21.90 -8.22 14.70
C GLY A 453 21.63 -7.13 13.65
N GLN A 454 21.42 -7.48 12.38
CA GLN A 454 21.20 -6.50 11.31
C GLN A 454 19.74 -6.34 10.86
N SER A 455 18.84 -7.21 11.33
CA SER A 455 17.38 -7.06 11.14
C SER A 455 16.83 -5.96 12.04
N CYS A 456 15.76 -5.30 11.61
CA CYS A 456 15.14 -4.19 12.34
C CYS A 456 13.61 -4.27 12.32
N GLY A 457 12.96 -3.56 13.24
CA GLY A 457 11.49 -3.57 13.39
C GLY A 457 10.99 -4.68 14.30
N ASP A 458 9.82 -4.43 14.89
CA ASP A 458 9.12 -5.38 15.75
C ASP A 458 8.51 -6.50 14.89
N TYR A 459 8.65 -7.77 15.30
CA TYR A 459 8.08 -8.91 14.57
C TYR A 459 6.64 -9.23 14.97
N GLU A 460 6.20 -8.82 16.17
CA GLU A 460 4.83 -9.00 16.67
C GLU A 460 3.93 -7.86 16.21
N TRP A 461 4.47 -6.64 16.14
CA TRP A 461 3.76 -5.42 15.72
C TRP A 461 4.58 -4.64 14.67
N PRO A 462 4.77 -5.22 13.47
CA PRO A 462 5.57 -4.61 12.41
C PRO A 462 4.90 -3.34 11.87
N VAL A 463 5.59 -2.22 11.99
CA VAL A 463 5.11 -0.90 11.53
C VAL A 463 6.13 -0.13 10.69
N LEU A 464 7.35 -0.67 10.51
CA LEU A 464 8.42 0.02 9.81
C LEU A 464 8.36 -0.28 8.30
N ALA A 465 8.52 0.75 7.49
CA ALA A 465 8.74 0.58 6.07
C ALA A 465 10.08 -0.12 5.79
N GLY A 466 10.13 -0.93 4.73
CA GLY A 466 11.32 -1.64 4.28
C GLY A 466 12.41 -0.65 3.82
N PRO A 467 13.69 -0.88 4.19
CA PRO A 467 14.83 -0.15 3.65
C PRO A 467 15.01 -0.33 2.14
N GLY A 468 15.49 0.70 1.46
CA GLY A 468 15.95 0.59 0.08
C GLY A 468 17.29 -0.13 -0.03
N GLY A 469 17.54 -0.70 -1.21
CA GLY A 469 18.84 -1.28 -1.56
C GLY A 469 19.89 -0.20 -1.79
N SER A 470 21.17 -0.58 -1.67
CA SER A 470 22.27 0.33 -1.94
C SER A 470 22.42 0.63 -3.44
N SER A 471 22.72 1.88 -3.76
CA SER A 471 22.99 2.30 -5.13
C SER A 471 24.36 1.82 -5.61
N GLY A 472 24.38 1.22 -6.80
CA GLY A 472 25.57 1.05 -7.62
C GLY A 472 25.74 2.25 -8.54
N GLN A 473 25.79 2.00 -9.85
CA GLN A 473 25.74 3.06 -10.87
C GLN A 473 24.32 3.60 -11.13
N HIS A 474 23.32 2.91 -10.62
CA HIS A 474 21.92 3.34 -10.64
C HIS A 474 21.37 3.39 -9.21
N ALA A 475 20.20 4.02 -9.05
CA ALA A 475 19.43 3.90 -7.83
C ALA A 475 19.15 2.42 -7.49
N GLY A 476 19.38 2.04 -6.23
CA GLY A 476 18.91 0.77 -5.66
C GLY A 476 17.39 0.62 -5.72
N GLY A 477 16.90 -0.61 -5.53
CA GLY A 477 15.46 -0.87 -5.42
C GLY A 477 14.88 -0.23 -4.16
N ALA A 478 13.72 0.41 -4.25
CA ALA A 478 13.01 0.91 -3.09
C ALA A 478 12.48 -0.24 -2.21
N GLY A 479 12.48 -0.07 -0.89
CA GLY A 479 11.91 -1.07 0.03
C GLY A 479 10.38 -1.08 0.02
N GLY A 480 9.76 -2.15 0.52
CA GLY A 480 8.31 -2.26 0.61
C GLY A 480 7.69 -1.33 1.65
N GLY A 481 6.42 -0.95 1.46
CA GLY A 481 5.70 -0.04 2.37
C GLY A 481 5.34 -0.63 3.73
N SER A 482 4.67 0.16 4.56
CA SER A 482 4.13 -0.28 5.86
C SER A 482 2.61 -0.17 5.86
N VAL A 483 1.91 -1.30 5.90
CA VAL A 483 0.44 -1.37 5.81
C VAL A 483 -0.12 -2.12 7.02
N THR A 484 -1.13 -1.52 7.65
CA THR A 484 -1.91 -2.17 8.72
C THR A 484 -3.37 -2.31 8.30
N LEU A 485 -3.87 -3.54 8.31
CA LEU A 485 -5.28 -3.87 8.08
C LEU A 485 -5.96 -4.14 9.42
N VAL A 486 -7.03 -3.40 9.73
CA VAL A 486 -7.79 -3.57 10.99
C VAL A 486 -9.26 -3.81 10.73
N CYS A 487 -9.80 -4.91 11.25
CA CYS A 487 -11.25 -5.17 11.29
C CYS A 487 -11.60 -5.96 12.55
N ASN A 488 -11.54 -5.29 13.70
CA ASN A 488 -11.72 -5.90 15.02
C ASN A 488 -12.63 -5.09 15.96
N ALA A 489 -13.51 -4.25 15.42
CA ALA A 489 -14.37 -3.38 16.24
C ALA A 489 -15.36 -4.17 17.11
N THR A 490 -15.85 -5.31 16.61
CA THR A 490 -16.83 -6.16 17.27
C THR A 490 -16.47 -7.63 17.06
N GLU A 491 -16.99 -8.54 17.90
CA GLU A 491 -16.82 -9.99 17.69
C GLU A 491 -17.43 -10.48 16.36
N SER A 492 -18.31 -9.69 15.75
CA SER A 492 -18.91 -9.95 14.43
C SER A 492 -18.16 -9.32 13.26
N SER A 493 -17.12 -8.52 13.50
CA SER A 493 -16.33 -7.88 12.45
C SER A 493 -15.63 -8.94 11.60
N VAL A 494 -15.78 -8.87 10.27
CA VAL A 494 -15.27 -9.88 9.34
C VAL A 494 -14.20 -9.30 8.43
N MET A 495 -13.04 -9.95 8.42
CA MET A 495 -11.98 -9.73 7.44
C MET A 495 -11.88 -10.95 6.50
N GLU A 496 -12.11 -10.74 5.21
CA GLU A 496 -12.00 -11.78 4.17
C GLU A 496 -10.93 -11.38 3.14
N LEU A 497 -9.82 -12.11 3.10
CA LEU A 497 -8.68 -11.83 2.24
C LEU A 497 -8.49 -12.96 1.21
N ASN A 498 -9.16 -12.86 0.06
CA ASN A 498 -9.05 -13.79 -1.07
C ASN A 498 -8.13 -13.29 -2.20
N GLY A 499 -7.80 -12.00 -2.20
CA GLY A 499 -6.88 -11.38 -3.16
C GLY A 499 -5.43 -11.31 -2.67
N THR A 500 -4.65 -10.36 -3.18
CA THR A 500 -3.24 -10.18 -2.82
C THR A 500 -3.02 -8.91 -2.01
N VAL A 501 -2.42 -9.03 -0.81
CA VAL A 501 -1.86 -7.89 -0.06
C VAL A 501 -0.34 -8.00 -0.14
N SER A 502 0.33 -6.98 -0.66
CA SER A 502 1.76 -7.02 -0.93
C SER A 502 2.45 -5.74 -0.46
N VAL A 503 3.54 -5.92 0.28
CA VAL A 503 4.49 -4.88 0.73
C VAL A 503 5.90 -5.29 0.27
N ASP A 504 6.04 -5.72 -0.98
CA ASP A 504 7.29 -6.29 -1.50
C ASP A 504 8.33 -5.19 -1.81
N GLY A 505 9.62 -5.52 -1.69
CA GLY A 505 10.71 -4.65 -2.13
C GLY A 505 10.88 -4.66 -3.65
N GLN A 506 11.32 -3.56 -4.23
CA GLN A 506 11.63 -3.47 -5.66
C GLN A 506 13.01 -4.07 -5.96
N SER A 507 13.13 -4.71 -7.12
CA SER A 507 14.42 -5.20 -7.61
C SER A 507 15.39 -4.06 -7.88
N GLY A 508 16.68 -4.35 -7.69
CA GLY A 508 17.77 -3.49 -8.10
C GLY A 508 17.92 -3.43 -9.62
N ARG A 509 18.76 -2.52 -10.10
CA ARG A 509 18.97 -2.29 -11.54
C ARG A 509 20.34 -2.76 -11.98
N ALA A 510 20.37 -3.46 -13.11
CA ALA A 510 21.60 -3.95 -13.74
C ALA A 510 22.42 -2.82 -14.36
N TYR A 511 23.73 -3.01 -14.43
CA TYR A 511 24.66 -2.12 -15.13
C TYR A 511 25.70 -2.95 -15.91
N THR A 512 25.41 -3.22 -17.18
CA THR A 512 26.23 -4.10 -18.04
C THR A 512 26.89 -3.39 -19.22
N SER A 513 26.55 -2.12 -19.48
CA SER A 513 27.03 -1.36 -20.64
C SER A 513 28.40 -0.70 -20.45
N GLY A 514 29.06 -0.89 -19.31
CA GLY A 514 30.36 -0.32 -18.98
C GLY A 514 30.94 -0.93 -17.70
N SER A 515 32.14 -0.51 -17.28
CA SER A 515 32.76 -0.98 -16.03
C SER A 515 32.12 -0.32 -14.82
N GLY A 516 31.09 -0.96 -14.25
CA GLY A 516 30.40 -0.44 -13.08
C GLY A 516 29.51 -1.47 -12.40
N SER A 517 29.01 -1.07 -11.23
CA SER A 517 28.32 -1.96 -10.30
C SER A 517 26.82 -1.88 -10.42
N ALA A 518 26.18 -3.04 -10.27
CA ALA A 518 24.74 -3.15 -10.16
C ALA A 518 24.24 -2.56 -8.83
N SER A 519 22.95 -2.25 -8.79
CA SER A 519 22.29 -1.71 -7.60
C SER A 519 21.53 -2.82 -6.87
N GLY A 520 21.53 -2.80 -5.53
CA GLY A 520 20.89 -3.84 -4.71
C GLY A 520 19.37 -3.77 -4.72
N GLY A 521 18.71 -4.88 -4.40
CA GLY A 521 17.25 -4.94 -4.24
C GLY A 521 16.76 -4.32 -2.92
N GLY A 522 15.57 -3.72 -2.91
CA GLY A 522 14.93 -3.22 -1.69
C GLY A 522 14.42 -4.35 -0.80
N ALA A 523 14.36 -4.12 0.52
CA ALA A 523 13.81 -5.10 1.45
C ALA A 523 12.29 -5.15 1.39
N GLY A 524 11.68 -6.28 1.75
CA GLY A 524 10.23 -6.33 2.03
C GLY A 524 9.84 -5.42 3.20
N GLY A 525 8.61 -4.90 3.16
CA GLY A 525 8.06 -3.95 4.13
C GLY A 525 7.45 -4.59 5.38
N SER A 526 6.49 -3.89 5.99
CA SER A 526 5.72 -4.39 7.16
C SER A 526 4.24 -4.53 6.81
N LEU A 527 3.67 -5.70 7.12
CA LEU A 527 2.24 -5.96 7.04
C LEU A 527 1.70 -6.42 8.39
N LEU A 528 0.79 -5.65 8.99
CA LEU A 528 0.10 -6.00 10.21
C LEU A 528 -1.38 -6.24 9.92
N VAL A 529 -1.90 -7.41 10.29
CA VAL A 529 -3.32 -7.77 10.16
C VAL A 529 -3.90 -7.94 11.54
N VAL A 530 -4.98 -7.22 11.85
CA VAL A 530 -5.71 -7.31 13.13
C VAL A 530 -7.18 -7.54 12.85
N ALA A 531 -7.71 -8.71 13.20
CA ALA A 531 -9.06 -9.11 12.84
C ALA A 531 -9.80 -9.82 13.99
N SER A 532 -11.11 -9.59 14.11
CA SER A 532 -11.95 -10.42 14.98
C SER A 532 -12.27 -11.77 14.36
N ARG A 533 -12.57 -11.80 13.05
CA ARG A 533 -12.75 -13.01 12.26
C ARG A 533 -11.97 -12.88 10.97
N LEU A 534 -11.03 -13.81 10.72
CA LEU A 534 -10.16 -13.76 9.55
C LEU A 534 -10.36 -15.02 8.71
N SER A 535 -10.69 -14.81 7.44
CA SER A 535 -10.91 -15.88 6.47
C SER A 535 -10.35 -15.54 5.10
N GLY A 536 -10.22 -16.55 4.25
CA GLY A 536 -9.91 -16.39 2.83
C GLY A 536 -8.73 -17.21 2.35
N THR A 537 -8.48 -17.16 1.05
CA THR A 537 -7.49 -17.99 0.34
C THR A 537 -6.41 -17.16 -0.37
N GLY A 538 -6.31 -15.87 -0.03
CA GLY A 538 -5.47 -14.91 -0.72
C GLY A 538 -3.97 -15.06 -0.47
N THR A 539 -3.18 -14.07 -0.89
CA THR A 539 -1.73 -14.02 -0.64
C THR A 539 -1.37 -12.78 0.16
N LEU A 540 -0.63 -12.96 1.26
CA LEU A 540 -0.02 -11.89 2.04
C LEU A 540 1.50 -11.94 1.81
N SER A 541 2.10 -10.85 1.33
CA SER A 541 3.48 -10.84 0.88
C SER A 541 4.29 -9.67 1.42
N ALA A 542 5.52 -9.95 1.83
CA ALA A 542 6.55 -9.00 2.20
C ALA A 542 7.91 -9.49 1.71
N ASP A 543 8.01 -9.86 0.43
CA ASP A 543 9.22 -10.41 -0.16
C ASP A 543 10.22 -9.29 -0.50
N GLY A 544 11.51 -9.59 -0.41
CA GLY A 544 12.57 -8.70 -0.86
C GLY A 544 12.72 -8.66 -2.38
N GLY A 545 13.16 -7.52 -2.89
CA GLY A 545 13.46 -7.33 -4.31
C GLY A 545 14.75 -8.03 -4.72
N ALA A 546 14.84 -8.49 -5.98
CA ALA A 546 16.04 -9.17 -6.48
C ALA A 546 17.24 -8.21 -6.63
N GLY A 547 18.44 -8.77 -6.54
CA GLY A 547 19.66 -8.12 -6.99
C GLY A 547 19.74 -8.08 -8.52
N ALA A 548 20.85 -7.59 -9.06
CA ALA A 548 21.00 -7.36 -10.49
C ALA A 548 22.44 -7.57 -10.99
N ASP A 549 22.55 -7.72 -12.31
CA ASP A 549 23.79 -7.98 -13.05
C ASP A 549 24.70 -6.77 -13.14
N GLY A 550 25.96 -6.92 -12.71
CA GLY A 550 26.99 -5.89 -12.81
C GLY A 550 28.10 -6.29 -13.76
N HIS A 551 29.03 -5.36 -14.03
CA HIS A 551 30.16 -5.70 -14.89
C HIS A 551 31.19 -6.58 -14.15
N GLY A 552 31.43 -7.79 -14.64
CA GLY A 552 32.45 -8.69 -14.10
C GLY A 552 32.00 -9.33 -12.80
N SER A 553 32.58 -8.90 -11.66
CA SER A 553 32.22 -9.39 -10.31
C SER A 553 31.43 -8.35 -9.49
N ASP A 554 30.93 -7.30 -10.14
CA ASP A 554 30.26 -6.17 -9.50
C ASP A 554 28.72 -6.34 -9.43
N ASP A 555 28.26 -7.58 -9.35
CA ASP A 555 26.86 -7.95 -9.12
C ASP A 555 26.33 -7.41 -7.79
N SER A 556 25.02 -7.32 -7.67
CA SER A 556 24.36 -6.88 -6.43
C SER A 556 23.51 -7.98 -5.79
N ASN A 557 23.35 -7.86 -4.47
CA ASN A 557 22.54 -8.78 -3.69
C ASN A 557 21.05 -8.35 -3.68
N GLY A 558 20.16 -9.32 -3.53
CA GLY A 558 18.74 -9.08 -3.28
C GLY A 558 18.50 -8.53 -1.87
N GLY A 559 17.35 -7.88 -1.68
CA GLY A 559 16.89 -7.41 -0.37
C GLY A 559 16.36 -8.55 0.50
N SER A 560 16.37 -8.37 1.81
CA SER A 560 15.78 -9.34 2.74
C SER A 560 14.26 -9.37 2.63
N GLY A 561 13.66 -10.45 3.16
CA GLY A 561 12.22 -10.43 3.43
C GLY A 561 11.86 -9.38 4.49
N GLY A 562 10.59 -9.01 4.50
CA GLY A 562 9.97 -8.06 5.42
C GLY A 562 9.36 -8.72 6.65
N ARG A 563 8.35 -8.08 7.24
CA ARG A 563 7.67 -8.59 8.43
C ARG A 563 6.18 -8.65 8.21
N ILE A 564 5.59 -9.81 8.51
CA ILE A 564 4.14 -10.00 8.50
C ILE A 564 3.73 -10.43 9.91
N ALA A 565 2.73 -9.77 10.49
CA ALA A 565 2.11 -10.20 11.74
C ALA A 565 0.59 -10.27 11.59
N ILE A 566 0.01 -11.35 12.09
CA ILE A 566 -1.43 -11.61 12.02
C ILE A 566 -1.94 -11.83 13.44
N HIS A 567 -2.83 -10.94 13.88
CA HIS A 567 -3.55 -11.01 15.16
C HIS A 567 -5.01 -11.28 14.86
N ALA A 568 -5.45 -12.51 15.08
CA ALA A 568 -6.84 -12.94 14.88
C ALA A 568 -7.44 -13.41 16.21
N TYR A 569 -8.67 -13.00 16.49
CA TYR A 569 -9.32 -13.20 17.80
C TYR A 569 -10.63 -13.99 17.69
N GLU A 570 -10.61 -15.13 16.98
CA GLU A 570 -11.82 -15.93 16.73
C GLU A 570 -12.26 -16.74 17.96
N THR A 571 -13.53 -16.61 18.36
CA THR A 571 -14.04 -17.14 19.62
C THR A 571 -14.55 -18.59 19.57
N SER A 572 -14.61 -19.25 18.40
CA SER A 572 -15.35 -20.53 18.30
C SER A 572 -14.95 -21.55 17.23
N ARG A 573 -14.12 -21.24 16.22
CA ARG A 573 -13.79 -22.20 15.13
C ARG A 573 -12.33 -22.23 14.65
N GLY A 574 -11.45 -21.45 15.27
CA GLY A 574 -10.08 -21.26 14.77
C GLY A 574 -10.08 -20.45 13.48
N VAL A 575 -9.00 -19.71 13.25
CA VAL A 575 -8.87 -18.81 12.09
C VAL A 575 -9.04 -19.58 10.78
N SER A 576 -9.95 -19.12 9.92
CA SER A 576 -10.33 -19.80 8.67
C SER A 576 -9.55 -19.33 7.44
N PHE A 577 -8.40 -18.68 7.63
CA PHE A 577 -7.54 -18.24 6.54
C PHE A 577 -6.60 -19.37 6.11
N THR A 578 -6.66 -19.73 4.82
CA THR A 578 -5.88 -20.82 4.20
C THR A 578 -5.00 -20.32 3.05
N GLY A 579 -4.86 -19.00 2.94
CA GLY A 579 -4.03 -18.34 1.93
C GLY A 579 -2.53 -18.44 2.19
N ALA A 580 -1.74 -18.04 1.19
CA ALA A 580 -0.27 -18.04 1.28
C ALA A 580 0.24 -16.81 2.05
N VAL A 581 1.17 -17.00 2.98
CA VAL A 581 1.87 -15.92 3.68
C VAL A 581 3.37 -16.05 3.43
N ARG A 582 4.00 -15.04 2.81
CA ARG A 582 5.41 -15.09 2.39
C ARG A 582 6.18 -13.81 2.76
N ALA A 583 7.41 -14.00 3.23
CA ALA A 583 8.37 -12.93 3.47
C ALA A 583 9.77 -13.42 3.05
N ARG A 584 9.95 -13.77 1.77
CA ARG A 584 11.17 -14.35 1.23
C ARG A 584 12.23 -13.28 0.98
N ALA A 585 13.48 -13.69 0.96
CA ALA A 585 14.54 -12.85 0.43
C ALA A 585 14.44 -12.74 -1.09
N GLY A 586 14.87 -11.61 -1.63
CA GLY A 586 15.09 -11.44 -3.05
C GLY A 586 16.29 -12.26 -3.51
N ALA A 587 16.19 -12.81 -4.72
CA ALA A 587 17.29 -13.56 -5.33
C ALA A 587 18.52 -12.64 -5.51
N ALA A 588 19.70 -13.13 -5.12
CA ALA A 588 20.96 -12.50 -5.53
C ALA A 588 21.24 -12.79 -7.01
N TYR A 589 21.99 -11.90 -7.68
CA TYR A 589 22.48 -12.17 -9.03
C TYR A 589 23.90 -12.78 -8.96
N GLY A 590 24.16 -13.81 -9.77
CA GLY A 590 25.44 -14.53 -9.81
C GLY A 590 25.60 -15.68 -8.79
N SER A 591 26.59 -16.54 -9.00
CA SER A 591 26.87 -17.74 -8.17
C SER A 591 27.68 -17.46 -6.88
N TRP A 592 28.00 -16.19 -6.60
CA TRP A 592 29.06 -15.80 -5.65
C TRP A 592 28.62 -14.80 -4.55
N GLY A 593 27.35 -14.39 -4.49
CA GLY A 593 26.82 -13.47 -3.47
C GLY A 593 26.16 -14.17 -2.28
N ALA A 594 26.30 -13.61 -1.07
CA ALA A 594 25.53 -14.04 0.10
C ALA A 594 24.06 -13.59 -0.08
N GLN A 595 23.14 -14.55 -0.19
CA GLN A 595 21.71 -14.24 -0.27
C GLN A 595 21.26 -13.53 1.02
N ALA A 596 20.40 -12.52 0.86
CA ALA A 596 19.72 -11.93 2.01
C ALA A 596 18.85 -12.99 2.70
N ALA A 597 18.57 -12.79 4.00
CA ALA A 597 17.75 -13.75 4.73
C ALA A 597 16.26 -13.48 4.53
N ALA A 598 15.45 -14.54 4.68
CA ALA A 598 14.00 -14.39 4.75
C ALA A 598 13.60 -13.55 5.96
N GLY A 599 12.43 -12.92 5.84
CA GLY A 599 11.77 -12.13 6.86
C GLY A 599 11.04 -12.97 7.90
N THR A 600 10.21 -12.32 8.71
CA THR A 600 9.44 -12.95 9.79
C THR A 600 7.95 -12.98 9.48
N VAL A 601 7.30 -14.11 9.76
CA VAL A 601 5.84 -14.23 9.81
C VAL A 601 5.44 -14.60 11.23
N TYR A 602 4.64 -13.74 11.87
CA TYR A 602 4.14 -13.91 13.22
C TYR A 602 2.63 -14.15 13.21
N TRP A 603 2.18 -15.08 14.04
CA TRP A 603 0.77 -15.41 14.19
C TRP A 603 0.37 -15.41 15.68
N CYS A 604 -0.60 -14.56 16.01
CA CYS A 604 -1.23 -14.49 17.31
C CYS A 604 -2.72 -14.81 17.14
N ASP A 605 -3.10 -16.00 17.63
CA ASP A 605 -4.49 -16.41 17.78
C ASP A 605 -4.87 -16.28 19.27
N GLY A 606 -5.86 -15.45 19.59
CA GLY A 606 -6.16 -15.06 20.97
C GLY A 606 -6.95 -16.10 21.78
N ARG A 607 -6.32 -16.54 22.89
CA ARG A 607 -6.72 -17.51 23.94
C ARG A 607 -6.61 -18.98 23.55
N ALA A 608 -5.91 -19.72 24.42
CA ALA A 608 -5.78 -21.16 24.35
C ALA A 608 -7.15 -21.86 24.22
N SER A 609 -7.48 -22.28 23.01
CA SER A 609 -8.29 -23.45 22.74
C SER A 609 -7.76 -24.11 21.46
N GLU A 610 -7.01 -25.19 21.68
CA GLU A 610 -6.96 -26.44 20.90
C GLU A 610 -7.43 -26.35 19.44
N SER A 611 -6.51 -26.34 18.46
CA SER A 611 -6.68 -27.07 17.19
C SER A 611 -5.37 -27.14 16.37
N GLU A 612 -5.29 -28.17 15.53
CA GLU A 612 -4.13 -28.75 14.86
C GLU A 612 -3.28 -27.76 14.01
N ALA A 613 -1.95 -27.81 14.17
CA ALA A 613 -1.01 -27.20 13.23
C ALA A 613 -0.58 -28.24 12.17
N ALA A 614 -0.94 -28.00 10.90
CA ALA A 614 -0.31 -28.65 9.75
C ALA A 614 0.64 -27.64 9.09
N LEU A 615 1.93 -27.97 9.02
CA LEU A 615 2.95 -27.17 8.32
C LEU A 615 3.20 -27.79 6.94
N GLU A 616 2.93 -27.03 5.87
CA GLU A 616 3.37 -27.34 4.49
C GLU A 616 4.23 -26.19 3.96
N GLY A 617 5.53 -26.44 3.73
CA GLY A 617 6.47 -25.48 3.11
C GLY A 617 7.54 -24.87 4.04
N GLU A 618 8.56 -24.24 3.45
CA GLU A 618 9.72 -23.66 4.15
C GLU A 618 9.44 -22.23 4.64
N ALA A 619 9.21 -22.05 5.96
CA ALA A 619 9.13 -20.76 6.64
C ALA A 619 9.65 -20.88 8.09
N ASN A 620 10.37 -19.86 8.59
CA ASN A 620 10.77 -19.74 10.00
C ASN A 620 9.57 -19.22 10.81
N VAL A 621 8.77 -20.13 11.36
CA VAL A 621 7.61 -19.81 12.20
C VAL A 621 8.04 -19.70 13.67
N HIS A 622 7.96 -18.51 14.26
CA HIS A 622 8.17 -18.29 15.68
C HIS A 622 6.82 -18.20 16.43
N ARG A 623 6.65 -19.05 17.46
CA ARG A 623 5.60 -18.95 18.48
C ARG A 623 6.31 -18.68 19.81
N CYS A 624 6.05 -17.56 20.48
CA CYS A 624 6.83 -17.11 21.62
C CYS A 624 6.34 -17.64 22.97
N GLU A 625 7.30 -17.94 23.86
CA GLU A 625 7.61 -17.11 25.04
C GLU A 625 9.15 -16.92 25.10
N GLY A 626 9.66 -15.69 25.31
CA GLY A 626 11.12 -15.36 25.31
C GLY A 626 11.80 -15.54 26.68
N PRO A 627 13.03 -15.03 26.93
CA PRO A 627 13.99 -14.37 26.01
C PRO A 627 15.41 -15.01 25.96
N GLN A 628 16.15 -14.66 24.91
CA GLN A 628 17.61 -14.81 24.66
C GLN A 628 18.14 -16.20 24.23
N THR A 629 18.90 -16.18 23.12
CA THR A 629 19.65 -17.27 22.44
C THR A 629 18.82 -18.21 21.57
N GLY A 630 18.87 -18.02 20.24
CA GLY A 630 18.71 -19.00 19.14
C GLY A 630 17.89 -20.29 19.29
N GLN A 631 16.86 -20.33 20.14
CA GLN A 631 16.11 -21.52 20.48
C GLN A 631 14.70 -21.47 19.88
N LEU A 632 14.41 -22.38 18.97
CA LEU A 632 13.06 -22.64 18.45
C LEU A 632 12.37 -23.63 19.39
N ARG A 633 11.38 -23.19 20.16
CA ARG A 633 10.56 -24.06 21.00
C ARG A 633 9.15 -24.18 20.44
N ILE A 634 8.72 -25.41 20.18
CA ILE A 634 7.39 -25.75 19.67
C ILE A 634 6.68 -26.60 20.71
N GLU A 635 5.56 -26.10 21.23
CA GLU A 635 4.74 -26.82 22.20
C GLU A 635 3.35 -27.10 21.62
N ALA A 636 2.91 -28.35 21.74
CA ALA A 636 1.59 -28.80 21.33
C ALA A 636 0.93 -29.58 22.45
N ARG A 637 -0.35 -29.29 22.73
CA ARG A 637 -1.08 -29.95 23.81
C ARG A 637 -1.48 -31.38 23.43
N ASP A 638 -2.17 -31.55 22.30
CA ASP A 638 -2.82 -32.83 21.95
C ASP A 638 -2.11 -33.58 20.83
N ALA A 639 -1.67 -32.89 19.78
CA ALA A 639 -0.88 -33.53 18.74
C ALA A 639 0.11 -32.54 18.08
N LEU A 640 1.31 -33.05 17.76
CA LEU A 640 2.30 -32.40 16.91
C LEU A 640 2.60 -33.32 15.73
N ARG A 641 2.22 -32.94 14.51
CA ARG A 641 2.46 -33.75 13.31
C ARG A 641 3.39 -33.02 12.33
N LEU A 642 4.49 -33.66 11.97
CA LEU A 642 5.39 -33.24 10.89
C LEU A 642 5.27 -34.24 9.76
N GLY A 643 4.64 -33.85 8.65
CA GLY A 643 4.36 -34.74 7.51
C GLY A 643 5.60 -35.09 6.68
N PRO A 644 5.52 -36.11 5.79
CA PRO A 644 6.58 -36.43 4.85
C PRO A 644 6.90 -35.23 3.94
N GLY A 645 8.17 -34.85 3.83
CA GLY A 645 8.61 -33.69 3.04
C GLY A 645 8.56 -32.33 3.77
N ALA A 646 7.90 -32.26 4.93
CA ALA A 646 7.98 -31.09 5.81
C ALA A 646 9.32 -31.07 6.57
N ALA A 647 9.87 -29.89 6.83
CA ALA A 647 11.13 -29.76 7.55
C ALA A 647 11.14 -28.60 8.55
N ILE A 648 11.73 -28.86 9.73
CA ILE A 648 12.10 -27.86 10.73
C ILE A 648 13.64 -27.78 10.69
N ARG A 649 14.19 -26.70 10.16
CA ARG A 649 15.65 -26.56 10.01
C ARG A 649 16.17 -25.38 10.79
N ALA A 650 17.18 -25.62 11.61
CA ALA A 650 18.01 -24.61 12.23
C ALA A 650 19.49 -24.86 11.89
N ASP A 651 19.76 -25.34 10.67
CA ASP A 651 21.11 -25.64 10.20
C ASP A 651 21.94 -24.36 10.07
N GLY A 652 23.11 -24.29 10.72
CA GLY A 652 23.94 -23.09 10.77
C GLY A 652 23.34 -21.91 11.53
N ALA A 653 22.24 -22.09 12.26
CA ALA A 653 21.56 -21.03 13.01
C ALA A 653 22.15 -20.79 14.41
N GLY A 654 23.25 -21.46 14.73
CA GLY A 654 23.98 -21.32 15.98
C GLY A 654 25.06 -20.23 15.92
N TYR A 655 26.15 -20.42 16.66
CA TYR A 655 27.21 -19.42 16.71
C TYR A 655 27.93 -19.34 15.36
N GLY A 656 28.21 -18.11 14.94
CA GLY A 656 28.98 -17.84 13.73
C GLY A 656 30.47 -18.22 13.84
N PRO A 657 31.24 -18.04 12.76
CA PRO A 657 32.67 -18.30 12.72
C PRO A 657 33.42 -17.73 13.92
N ASP A 658 34.35 -18.51 14.48
CA ASP A 658 35.11 -18.22 15.71
C ASP A 658 34.28 -17.91 16.98
N ALA A 659 32.94 -17.91 16.88
CA ALA A 659 32.05 -17.62 17.99
C ALA A 659 31.56 -18.92 18.65
N ARG A 660 31.34 -18.85 19.96
CA ARG A 660 30.88 -19.97 20.79
C ARG A 660 30.23 -19.50 22.08
N HIS A 661 29.48 -20.40 22.71
CA HIS A 661 29.01 -20.20 24.07
C HIS A 661 30.22 -20.23 25.06
N PRO A 662 30.25 -19.41 26.13
CA PRO A 662 31.39 -19.35 27.07
C PRO A 662 31.76 -20.66 27.76
N SER A 663 30.83 -21.61 27.83
CA SER A 663 31.08 -22.95 28.37
C SER A 663 31.71 -23.92 27.35
N CYS A 664 31.88 -23.50 26.10
CA CYS A 664 32.51 -24.28 25.04
C CYS A 664 34.01 -23.95 24.93
N SER A 665 34.82 -25.00 24.77
CA SER A 665 36.27 -24.87 24.64
C SER A 665 36.67 -24.35 23.27
N ASP A 666 37.76 -23.57 23.22
CA ASP A 666 38.41 -23.24 21.97
C ASP A 666 39.05 -24.49 21.38
N GLY A 667 38.54 -24.94 20.24
CA GLY A 667 39.18 -26.02 19.48
C GLY A 667 40.60 -25.66 19.04
N GLY A 668 40.98 -24.38 18.99
CA GLY A 668 42.25 -23.89 18.46
C GLY A 668 42.18 -23.55 16.96
N ALA A 669 43.25 -22.99 16.40
CA ALA A 669 43.31 -22.59 14.99
C ALA A 669 43.20 -23.82 14.06
N ARG A 670 42.34 -23.73 13.03
CA ARG A 670 42.04 -24.77 12.01
C ARG A 670 41.20 -25.96 12.49
N ASN A 671 40.60 -25.87 13.68
CA ASN A 671 39.72 -26.91 14.21
C ASN A 671 38.24 -26.53 14.05
N GLY A 672 37.40 -27.53 13.74
CA GLY A 672 35.96 -27.35 13.68
C GLY A 672 35.36 -27.13 15.08
N GLY A 673 34.14 -26.59 15.13
CA GLY A 673 33.46 -26.31 16.40
C GLY A 673 33.32 -27.57 17.26
N LEU A 674 33.55 -27.45 18.58
CA LEU A 674 33.43 -28.53 19.57
C LEU A 674 32.13 -28.39 20.38
N HIS A 675 31.17 -29.28 20.17
CA HIS A 675 29.88 -29.29 20.87
C HIS A 675 29.64 -30.63 21.58
N GLY A 676 29.02 -31.60 20.89
CA GLY A 676 28.64 -32.89 21.45
C GLY A 676 29.79 -33.88 21.64
N GLY A 677 30.92 -33.68 20.94
CA GLY A 677 32.12 -34.50 21.05
C GLY A 677 33.42 -33.71 20.92
N GLY A 678 34.45 -34.08 21.69
CA GLY A 678 35.79 -33.50 21.66
C GLY A 678 36.76 -34.23 22.60
N PRO A 679 38.04 -33.79 22.69
CA PRO A 679 39.00 -34.31 23.68
C PRO A 679 38.47 -34.18 25.12
N ALA A 680 38.94 -35.04 26.04
CA ALA A 680 38.43 -35.12 27.40
C ALA A 680 38.40 -33.74 28.10
N GLY A 681 37.20 -33.29 28.49
CA GLY A 681 36.97 -32.00 29.15
C GLY A 681 36.66 -30.81 28.25
N GLN A 682 36.51 -31.01 26.93
CA GLN A 682 36.34 -29.90 25.96
C GLN A 682 34.94 -29.78 25.31
N SER A 683 34.02 -30.72 25.55
CA SER A 683 32.62 -30.67 25.05
C SER A 683 31.73 -29.76 25.92
N CYS A 684 30.71 -29.12 25.33
CA CYS A 684 29.80 -28.22 26.06
C CYS A 684 28.32 -28.58 25.88
N GLY A 685 27.48 -28.09 26.78
CA GLY A 685 26.04 -28.34 26.81
C GLY A 685 25.63 -29.62 27.53
N ASP A 686 24.41 -29.61 28.05
CA ASP A 686 23.77 -30.75 28.71
C ASP A 686 23.37 -31.80 27.65
N TYR A 687 23.71 -33.07 27.88
CA TYR A 687 23.35 -34.16 26.97
C TYR A 687 21.94 -34.72 27.24
N GLU A 688 21.39 -34.52 28.44
CA GLU A 688 20.04 -34.93 28.82
C GLU A 688 19.02 -33.85 28.47
N TRP A 689 19.39 -32.57 28.59
CA TRP A 689 18.54 -31.41 28.25
C TRP A 689 19.26 -30.42 27.34
N PRO A 690 19.57 -30.81 26.09
CA PRO A 690 20.32 -29.98 25.15
C PRO A 690 19.48 -28.80 24.67
N VAL A 691 19.93 -27.59 25.00
CA VAL A 691 19.30 -26.33 24.57
C VAL A 691 20.32 -25.32 24.01
N LEU A 692 21.60 -25.65 24.00
CA LEU A 692 22.65 -24.75 23.53
C LEU A 692 22.87 -24.86 22.03
N ALA A 693 23.03 -23.73 21.36
CA ALA A 693 23.43 -23.71 19.96
C ALA A 693 24.90 -24.12 19.77
N GLY A 694 25.19 -24.73 18.62
CA GLY A 694 26.52 -25.19 18.24
C GLY A 694 27.51 -24.04 18.00
N PRO A 695 28.79 -24.16 18.41
CA PRO A 695 29.86 -23.24 18.06
C PRO A 695 30.19 -23.25 16.57
N GLY A 696 30.64 -22.10 16.05
CA GLY A 696 31.18 -22.01 14.70
C GLY A 696 32.57 -22.61 14.59
N GLY A 697 32.95 -22.95 13.35
CA GLY A 697 34.29 -23.38 13.01
C GLY A 697 35.28 -22.21 12.96
N SER A 698 36.57 -22.51 13.11
CA SER A 698 37.61 -21.48 13.06
C SER A 698 37.73 -20.85 11.67
N SER A 699 37.90 -19.52 11.63
CA SER A 699 38.16 -18.79 10.39
C SER A 699 39.59 -18.99 9.90
N GLY A 700 39.73 -19.16 8.58
CA GLY A 700 41.00 -19.05 7.86
C GLY A 700 41.09 -17.68 7.18
N GLN A 701 41.34 -17.66 5.86
CA GLN A 701 41.12 -16.44 5.05
C GLN A 701 39.64 -16.21 4.69
N HIS A 702 38.78 -17.21 4.88
CA HIS A 702 37.32 -17.10 4.87
C HIS A 702 36.73 -17.46 6.24
N ALA A 703 35.52 -16.98 6.48
CA ALA A 703 34.76 -17.32 7.67
C ALA A 703 34.48 -18.83 7.72
N GLY A 704 34.78 -19.47 8.87
CA GLY A 704 34.39 -20.85 9.16
C GLY A 704 32.89 -21.08 9.12
N GLY A 705 32.48 -22.35 9.02
CA GLY A 705 31.06 -22.72 9.02
C GLY A 705 30.39 -22.35 10.35
N ALA A 706 29.17 -21.81 10.30
CA ALA A 706 28.38 -21.54 11.50
C ALA A 706 27.90 -22.84 12.16
N GLY A 707 27.79 -22.87 13.48
CA GLY A 707 27.24 -24.02 14.20
C GLY A 707 25.73 -24.13 14.05
N GLY A 708 25.16 -25.30 14.35
CA GLY A 708 23.72 -25.55 14.28
C GLY A 708 22.92 -24.88 15.40
N GLY A 709 21.65 -24.56 15.16
CA GLY A 709 20.76 -23.89 16.11
C GLY A 709 20.25 -24.78 17.25
N SER A 710 19.30 -24.28 18.03
CA SER A 710 18.66 -25.03 19.11
C SER A 710 17.16 -25.20 18.84
N VAL A 711 16.66 -26.43 18.88
CA VAL A 711 15.24 -26.76 18.65
C VAL A 711 14.71 -27.60 19.82
N THR A 712 13.52 -27.26 20.32
CA THR A 712 12.82 -27.98 21.37
C THR A 712 11.38 -28.27 20.94
N LEU A 713 11.00 -29.54 20.89
CA LEU A 713 9.64 -29.99 20.56
C LEU A 713 9.01 -30.60 21.82
N VAL A 714 7.85 -30.10 22.24
CA VAL A 714 7.13 -30.56 23.43
C VAL A 714 5.70 -30.95 23.05
N CYS A 715 5.32 -32.20 23.28
CA CYS A 715 3.96 -32.67 23.15
C CYS A 715 3.65 -33.74 24.21
N ASN A 716 3.52 -33.31 25.46
CA ASN A 716 3.37 -34.19 26.61
C ASN A 716 2.27 -33.77 27.60
N ALA A 717 1.31 -32.94 27.18
CA ALA A 717 0.33 -32.37 28.11
C ALA A 717 -0.63 -33.42 28.71
N THR A 718 -0.91 -34.50 27.98
CA THR A 718 -1.76 -35.62 28.42
C THR A 718 -1.14 -36.96 28.03
N GLU A 719 -1.57 -38.07 28.64
CA GLU A 719 -1.13 -39.43 28.22
C GLU A 719 -1.57 -39.78 26.79
N SER A 720 -2.59 -39.08 26.28
CA SER A 720 -3.07 -39.20 24.91
C SER A 720 -2.31 -38.33 23.91
N SER A 721 -1.45 -37.40 24.34
CA SER A 721 -0.76 -36.47 23.43
C SER A 721 0.14 -37.22 22.44
N VAL A 722 0.00 -36.93 21.14
CA VAL A 722 0.69 -37.65 20.05
C VAL A 722 1.65 -36.73 19.29
N MET A 723 2.92 -37.05 19.33
CA MET A 723 3.92 -36.50 18.42
C MET A 723 4.20 -37.47 17.28
N GLU A 724 3.97 -37.05 16.04
CA GLU A 724 4.23 -37.82 14.82
C GLU A 724 5.24 -37.07 13.94
N LEU A 725 6.46 -37.58 13.81
CA LEU A 725 7.54 -36.94 13.06
C LEU A 725 7.89 -37.79 11.83
N ASN A 726 7.25 -37.51 10.69
CA ASN A 726 7.51 -38.15 9.38
C ASN A 726 8.40 -37.30 8.46
N GLY A 727 8.60 -36.02 8.78
CA GLY A 727 9.48 -35.08 8.07
C GLY A 727 10.89 -34.96 8.68
N THR A 728 11.63 -33.90 8.33
CA THR A 728 13.01 -33.68 8.81
C THR A 728 13.07 -32.60 9.89
N VAL A 729 13.78 -32.84 10.98
CA VAL A 729 14.18 -31.83 11.96
C VAL A 729 15.70 -31.80 11.99
N SER A 730 16.32 -30.72 11.53
CA SER A 730 17.77 -30.62 11.43
C SER A 730 18.30 -29.38 12.17
N VAL A 731 19.38 -29.58 12.91
CA VAL A 731 20.15 -28.54 13.60
C VAL A 731 21.63 -28.71 13.27
N ASP A 732 21.94 -28.94 12.00
CA ASP A 732 23.27 -29.30 11.52
C ASP A 732 24.21 -28.08 11.47
N GLY A 733 25.51 -28.31 11.64
CA GLY A 733 26.55 -27.30 11.43
C GLY A 733 26.83 -27.08 9.94
N GLN A 734 27.15 -25.84 9.56
CA GLN A 734 27.53 -25.53 8.18
C GLN A 734 28.95 -25.98 7.88
N SER A 735 29.17 -26.43 6.64
CA SER A 735 30.51 -26.77 6.15
C SER A 735 31.36 -25.51 5.97
N GLY A 736 32.66 -25.64 6.17
CA GLY A 736 33.64 -24.60 5.84
C GLY A 736 33.77 -24.42 4.32
N ARG A 737 34.38 -23.30 3.90
CA ARG A 737 34.57 -22.95 2.48
C ARG A 737 36.00 -23.27 2.00
N ALA A 738 36.10 -23.84 0.80
CA ALA A 738 37.36 -24.23 0.14
C ALA A 738 38.03 -23.06 -0.59
N TYR A 739 39.34 -23.16 -0.78
CA TYR A 739 40.16 -22.17 -1.49
C TYR A 739 40.81 -22.79 -2.73
N THR A 740 40.71 -22.14 -3.90
CA THR A 740 41.17 -22.72 -5.18
C THR A 740 42.36 -21.96 -5.82
N SER A 741 43.11 -21.15 -5.08
CA SER A 741 44.32 -20.47 -5.60
C SER A 741 45.56 -20.72 -4.74
N GLU A 742 46.73 -20.33 -5.26
CA GLU A 742 48.05 -20.92 -4.97
C GLU A 742 48.59 -20.71 -3.53
N TYR A 743 47.92 -19.96 -2.62
CA TYR A 743 48.45 -19.59 -1.29
C TYR A 743 47.40 -19.35 -0.15
N GLY A 744 46.36 -20.19 0.01
CA GLY A 744 45.31 -19.95 1.04
C GLY A 744 45.09 -21.06 2.07
N THR A 745 44.70 -20.66 3.29
CA THR A 745 44.32 -21.55 4.40
C THR A 745 42.82 -21.85 4.41
N ALA A 746 42.44 -23.13 4.55
CA ALA A 746 41.05 -23.56 4.55
C ALA A 746 40.29 -23.18 5.83
N SER A 747 38.97 -23.11 5.74
CA SER A 747 38.08 -22.73 6.84
C SER A 747 37.32 -23.95 7.39
N ALA A 748 37.23 -24.07 8.71
CA ALA A 748 36.71 -25.28 9.36
C ALA A 748 35.17 -25.32 9.43
N GLY A 749 34.60 -26.52 9.53
CA GLY A 749 33.15 -26.72 9.67
C GLY A 749 32.62 -26.35 11.06
N GLY A 750 31.38 -25.85 11.11
CA GLY A 750 30.66 -25.56 12.34
C GLY A 750 30.13 -26.83 13.01
N ALA A 751 29.96 -26.80 14.34
CA ALA A 751 29.43 -27.94 15.08
C ALA A 751 27.91 -28.09 14.91
N GLY A 752 27.37 -29.30 15.03
CA GLY A 752 25.93 -29.50 15.17
C GLY A 752 25.36 -28.84 16.43
N GLY A 753 24.09 -28.45 16.37
CA GLY A 753 23.35 -27.76 17.42
C GLY A 753 22.67 -28.68 18.45
N SER A 754 21.58 -28.20 19.06
CA SER A 754 20.82 -28.96 20.07
C SER A 754 19.40 -29.25 19.61
N LEU A 755 18.95 -30.50 19.74
CA LEU A 755 17.57 -30.91 19.49
C LEU A 755 17.01 -31.65 20.70
N LEU A 756 15.98 -31.09 21.32
CA LEU A 756 15.26 -31.68 22.45
C LEU A 756 13.84 -32.06 22.01
N VAL A 757 13.45 -33.32 22.23
CA VAL A 757 12.11 -33.84 21.95
C VAL A 757 11.51 -34.37 23.25
N VAL A 758 10.35 -33.86 23.65
CA VAL A 758 9.61 -34.29 24.84
C VAL A 758 8.20 -34.68 24.40
N ALA A 759 7.83 -35.96 24.54
CA ALA A 759 6.56 -36.46 24.04
C ALA A 759 5.87 -37.44 25.01
N SER A 760 4.54 -37.40 25.08
CA SER A 760 3.78 -38.49 25.73
C SER A 760 3.77 -39.75 24.87
N ARG A 761 3.57 -39.60 23.56
CA ARG A 761 3.65 -40.68 22.57
C ARG A 761 4.39 -40.16 21.35
N LEU A 762 5.51 -40.79 21.00
CA LEU A 762 6.31 -40.41 19.83
C LEU A 762 6.22 -41.50 18.77
N SER A 763 5.93 -41.11 17.53
CA SER A 763 5.82 -41.99 16.36
C SER A 763 6.36 -41.30 15.11
N GLY A 764 6.60 -42.06 14.04
CA GLY A 764 6.94 -41.53 12.72
C GLY A 764 8.24 -42.06 12.12
N THR A 765 8.48 -41.72 10.85
CA THR A 765 9.58 -42.26 10.02
C THR A 765 10.60 -41.20 9.58
N GLY A 766 10.51 -39.99 10.14
CA GLY A 766 11.26 -38.80 9.74
C GLY A 766 12.76 -38.84 10.07
N THR A 767 13.47 -37.73 9.88
CA THR A 767 14.90 -37.61 10.22
C THR A 767 15.11 -36.55 11.28
N LEU A 768 15.82 -36.88 12.35
CA LEU A 768 16.30 -35.95 13.37
C LEU A 768 17.84 -35.85 13.25
N SER A 769 18.35 -34.67 12.92
CA SER A 769 19.76 -34.46 12.58
C SER A 769 20.39 -33.33 13.40
N ALA A 770 21.61 -33.57 13.86
CA ALA A 770 22.49 -32.60 14.51
C ALA A 770 23.94 -32.88 14.07
N ASP A 771 24.15 -33.05 12.77
CA ASP A 771 25.44 -33.40 12.17
C ASP A 771 26.36 -32.16 12.14
N GLY A 772 27.67 -32.35 12.30
CA GLY A 772 28.66 -31.30 12.13
C GLY A 772 28.96 -31.02 10.67
N GLY A 773 29.31 -29.78 10.33
CA GLY A 773 29.65 -29.37 8.97
C GLY A 773 31.02 -29.89 8.53
N ALA A 774 31.20 -30.16 7.24
CA ALA A 774 32.48 -30.63 6.71
C ALA A 774 33.56 -29.53 6.74
N GLY A 775 34.83 -29.95 6.86
CA GLY A 775 35.98 -29.09 6.59
C GLY A 775 36.19 -28.91 5.09
N ALA A 776 37.08 -28.01 4.73
CA ALA A 776 37.37 -27.65 3.34
C ALA A 776 38.84 -27.86 2.95
N ASP A 777 39.06 -27.94 1.63
CA ASP A 777 40.36 -28.09 0.94
C ASP A 777 41.20 -26.82 1.03
N GLY A 778 42.48 -26.97 1.41
CA GLY A 778 43.49 -25.91 1.47
C GLY A 778 44.74 -26.25 0.65
N HIS A 779 45.58 -25.27 0.33
CA HIS A 779 46.75 -25.55 -0.49
C HIS A 779 47.86 -26.28 0.31
N GLY A 780 48.23 -27.51 -0.08
CA GLY A 780 49.34 -28.26 0.55
C GLY A 780 48.92 -29.10 1.76
N SER A 781 49.45 -28.79 2.96
CA SER A 781 49.10 -29.48 4.22
C SER A 781 48.12 -28.68 5.10
N ASP A 782 47.43 -27.70 4.51
CA ASP A 782 46.63 -26.68 5.20
C ASP A 782 45.11 -26.94 5.14
N ASP A 783 44.74 -28.22 5.05
CA ASP A 783 43.35 -28.69 5.13
C ASP A 783 42.73 -28.34 6.49
N SER A 784 41.41 -28.11 6.48
CA SER A 784 40.65 -27.80 7.69
C SER A 784 39.81 -28.97 8.17
N ASN A 785 39.61 -29.05 9.48
CA ASN A 785 38.84 -30.13 10.09
C ASN A 785 37.32 -29.83 10.00
N GLY A 786 36.52 -30.90 9.97
CA GLY A 786 35.06 -30.80 10.11
C GLY A 786 34.66 -30.38 11.52
N GLY A 787 33.42 -29.92 11.68
CA GLY A 787 32.81 -29.65 12.98
C GLY A 787 32.36 -30.93 13.68
N SER A 788 32.32 -30.92 15.01
CA SER A 788 31.79 -32.04 15.79
C SER A 788 30.26 -32.15 15.64
N GLY A 789 29.72 -33.34 15.90
CA GLY A 789 28.26 -33.52 15.98
C GLY A 789 27.66 -32.79 17.18
N GLY A 790 26.38 -32.44 17.06
CA GLY A 790 25.57 -31.77 18.06
C GLY A 790 24.99 -32.70 19.13
N ARG A 791 23.89 -32.28 19.77
CA ARG A 791 23.23 -33.06 20.83
C ARG A 791 21.76 -33.26 20.50
N ILE A 792 21.30 -34.51 20.58
CA ILE A 792 19.88 -34.85 20.44
C ILE A 792 19.42 -35.55 21.73
N ALA A 793 18.36 -35.07 22.35
CA ALA A 793 17.71 -35.76 23.47
C ALA A 793 16.24 -36.03 23.17
N ILE A 794 15.81 -37.26 23.42
CA ILE A 794 14.41 -37.69 23.26
C ILE A 794 13.90 -38.23 24.59
N HIS A 795 12.95 -37.52 25.18
CA HIS A 795 12.21 -37.92 26.38
C HIS A 795 10.82 -38.36 25.97
N ALA A 796 10.50 -39.64 26.20
CA ALA A 796 9.18 -40.16 25.88
C ALA A 796 8.58 -41.01 27.01
N HIS A 797 7.29 -40.83 27.29
CA HIS A 797 6.60 -41.52 28.37
C HIS A 797 6.21 -42.96 28.04
N GLU A 798 6.28 -43.83 29.06
CA GLU A 798 5.91 -45.24 28.96
C GLU A 798 4.39 -45.40 29.26
N THR A 799 3.58 -45.42 28.21
CA THR A 799 2.23 -46.03 28.27
C THR A 799 2.21 -47.29 27.42
N SER A 800 1.23 -48.17 27.61
CA SER A 800 1.11 -49.51 26.98
C SER A 800 1.09 -49.56 25.44
N ARG A 801 1.26 -48.42 24.74
CA ARG A 801 1.46 -48.32 23.28
C ARG A 801 2.67 -47.43 22.93
N GLY A 802 3.72 -47.45 23.76
CA GLY A 802 4.85 -46.52 23.75
C GLY A 802 5.69 -46.47 22.46
N VAL A 803 6.41 -45.35 22.31
CA VAL A 803 7.38 -44.94 21.27
C VAL A 803 7.50 -45.89 20.06
N SER A 804 6.95 -45.49 18.91
CA SER A 804 7.02 -46.20 17.64
C SER A 804 7.77 -45.44 16.54
N PHE A 805 8.61 -44.48 16.91
CA PHE A 805 9.45 -43.77 15.94
C PHE A 805 10.51 -44.71 15.34
N THR A 806 10.47 -44.89 14.02
CA THR A 806 11.41 -45.72 13.24
C THR A 806 12.25 -44.89 12.27
N GLY A 807 12.21 -43.57 12.42
CA GLY A 807 12.99 -42.63 11.63
C GLY A 807 14.49 -42.61 11.97
N ALA A 808 15.26 -41.84 11.21
CA ALA A 808 16.70 -41.71 11.40
C ALA A 808 17.04 -40.66 12.47
N VAL A 809 17.92 -40.99 13.42
CA VAL A 809 18.48 -40.02 14.38
C VAL A 809 19.99 -39.97 14.21
N ARG A 810 20.56 -38.79 13.94
CA ARG A 810 21.98 -38.63 13.57
C ARG A 810 22.59 -37.41 14.24
N ALA A 811 23.78 -37.60 14.79
CA ALA A 811 24.63 -36.53 15.32
C ALA A 811 26.09 -36.86 14.94
N ARG A 812 26.39 -36.85 13.65
CA ARG A 812 27.66 -37.27 13.07
C ARG A 812 28.67 -36.14 13.12
N ALA A 813 29.94 -36.51 13.11
CA ALA A 813 31.01 -35.55 12.85
C ALA A 813 31.03 -35.14 11.37
N GLY A 814 31.39 -33.89 11.12
CA GLY A 814 31.71 -33.41 9.79
C GLY A 814 32.98 -34.07 9.25
N ALA A 815 33.00 -34.35 7.96
CA ALA A 815 34.16 -34.93 7.30
C ALA A 815 35.34 -33.94 7.31
N ALA A 816 36.54 -34.41 7.65
CA ALA A 816 37.78 -33.67 7.39
C ALA A 816 38.20 -33.86 5.93
N TYR A 817 38.86 -32.86 5.35
CA TYR A 817 39.44 -32.96 4.01
C TYR A 817 40.88 -33.48 4.09
N GLY A 818 41.28 -34.40 3.19
CA GLY A 818 42.63 -34.96 3.11
C GLY A 818 42.99 -36.08 4.10
N SER A 819 44.15 -36.72 3.89
CA SER A 819 44.66 -37.86 4.71
C SER A 819 45.34 -37.45 6.02
N TRP A 820 45.43 -36.16 6.32
CA TRP A 820 46.19 -35.59 7.44
C TRP A 820 45.33 -34.79 8.45
N GLY A 821 44.04 -34.57 8.17
CA GLY A 821 43.10 -33.88 9.07
C GLY A 821 42.62 -34.78 10.22
N ALA A 822 42.53 -34.24 11.44
CA ALA A 822 41.97 -34.95 12.58
C ALA A 822 40.44 -35.03 12.42
N GLN A 823 39.87 -36.24 12.38
CA GLN A 823 38.41 -36.40 12.33
C GLN A 823 37.77 -35.81 13.57
N ALA A 824 36.76 -34.96 13.37
CA ALA A 824 35.97 -34.43 14.47
C ALA A 824 35.19 -35.54 15.18
N ALA A 825 34.86 -35.31 16.44
CA ALA A 825 34.11 -36.30 17.22
C ALA A 825 32.62 -36.23 16.91
N ALA A 826 31.96 -37.40 16.94
CA ALA A 826 30.52 -37.48 16.83
C ALA A 826 29.83 -36.81 18.03
N GLY A 827 28.59 -36.39 17.82
CA GLY A 827 27.73 -35.81 18.84
C GLY A 827 27.08 -36.85 19.75
N THR A 828 26.22 -36.40 20.66
CA THR A 828 25.51 -37.28 21.61
C THR A 828 24.05 -37.41 21.25
N VAL A 829 23.54 -38.66 21.26
CA VAL A 829 22.11 -38.94 21.20
C VAL A 829 21.70 -39.60 22.52
N TYR A 830 20.80 -38.96 23.25
CA TYR A 830 20.26 -39.41 24.53
C TYR A 830 18.79 -39.77 24.36
N CYS A 831 18.41 -40.97 24.77
CA CYS A 831 17.03 -41.42 24.72
C CYS A 831 16.62 -41.89 26.11
N CYS A 832 15.64 -41.21 26.70
CA CYS A 832 15.15 -41.56 28.03
C CYS A 832 13.68 -41.95 28.01
N ARG A 833 13.39 -43.05 28.71
CA ARG A 833 12.06 -43.55 28.97
C ARG A 833 11.82 -43.51 30.47
N TRP A 834 10.84 -42.73 30.90
CA TRP A 834 10.52 -42.61 32.33
C TRP A 834 9.15 -43.25 32.60
N PRO A 835 9.04 -44.17 33.58
CA PRO A 835 7.76 -44.48 34.20
C PRO A 835 7.33 -43.25 35.02
N LYS A 836 6.08 -42.80 34.86
CA LYS A 836 5.58 -41.64 35.60
C LYS A 836 5.61 -41.95 37.09
N ALA A 837 6.44 -41.25 37.86
CA ALA A 837 6.25 -41.17 39.30
C ALA A 837 4.88 -40.56 39.55
N ALA A 838 4.04 -41.24 40.34
CA ALA A 838 2.73 -40.76 40.72
C ALA A 838 2.88 -39.33 41.27
N ALA A 839 2.14 -38.39 40.66
CA ALA A 839 2.07 -37.02 41.15
C ALA A 839 1.65 -37.06 42.62
N ALA A 840 2.51 -36.55 43.50
CA ALA A 840 2.09 -36.20 44.85
C ALA A 840 1.04 -35.08 44.70
N SER A 841 -0.13 -35.34 45.29
CA SER A 841 -1.33 -34.52 45.34
C SER A 841 -1.09 -33.08 45.80
#